data_AF-A0A498NUU7-F1
#
_entry.id   AF-A0A498NUU7-F1
#
_cell.length_a   1.000
_cell.length_b   1.000
_cell.length_c   1.000
_cell.angle_alpha   90.00
_cell.angle_beta   90.00
_cell.angle_gamma   90.00
#
_symmetry.space_group_name_H-M   'P 1'
#
loop_
_entity.id
_entity.type
_entity.pdbx_description
1 polymer ?
#
loop_
_entity_poly.entity_id
_entity_poly.type
_entity_poly.pdbx_seq_one_letter_code
_entity_poly.pdbx_strand_id
1 'polypeptide(L)'
;MEGVGARVIRGPDWKWGKQDGGEGHVGTVRSFESPEEVVVVWDNGTAANYRCSGAYDVRILDSAPTGIKHDGTMCDTCRQQPIIGIRWKCAECTNYDLCTTCYHGDKHHLRHRFYRITTPGSERVLLESRRKSKKITARGIFAGGRVVRGVDWQWEDQDGGNGRRGKVTEIQDWSAASPHSAAYVLWDNGAKNLYRVGFEGMSDLKCVQDAKGGTFYRDHCPVLGEQNGNRNPGGLQIGDLVNIDLDLEIVQSLQHGHGGWTDGMYETLTTTGTVCGIDEDHDIVVQYPSGNRWTFNPAVLTKANVVRSGEVAAGAEGGCSQFMVGDLVQICYDIDRIKLLQRGHGEWAEAMLPTLGKVGRVQQIYSDSDLKVESLCTLCDTIAVLTESPSVPAERLSQLLKKLFETQESGDINEELVKAAANGDLAKVEDILKRPDVDVNGQCAGHTAMQAASQNGHVDVLKLLLKHNVDLEAEDKDGDRAVHHAAFGDEGSVIEVLHRGGADLNARNKRKQTPLHIAVNKGHLQVVKTLLDFGCHPSLQDSEGDTPLHDAISKKRDDMLSVLLEAGADVTITNNNGFNALHHAALRGNPSAMRVLLSKLPRPWIVDEKKDDGYTALHLAALNNHVEVAELLVHQGSANLDIQNANQQTALHLAVERQHTQIVRLLVRAEAKLDVQDKDGDTPLHEALRHHTLSQLRQLQDMQDVSKVEPWEPSKNTLIMGLGTQGAEKKSAASIACFLAANGAELTIRNKKGQSPLDLCPDPSLCKALTKCHKEKTSGQVGSRSPSLNSNNETLEECMVCSDMKRDTLFGPCGHIATCSLCSPRVKKCLICKEQVQSRTKIEECVVCSDKKAAVLFQPCGHMCACENCASLMKKCVQCRAVVERRTPFVLCCGGKGMEDATDDEDLRGSNSMAGGSQDLLQPNNLALSWCKYSIPHPKFFLPQLLPAPLGSKSISPPQHTSFSLACTTRIGEAVKWDPSGNIPALQRDKDNTNVNADVQKLQQQLQDIKEQTMCPVCLDRLKNMIFMCGHGTCQLCGDRMSECPICRKAIERRILLY
;
A
#
# COMPACT_ATOMS: atom_id res chain seq x y z
N MET A 1 -14.67 -9.87 26.95
CA MET A 1 -14.35 -8.44 26.72
C MET A 1 -15.64 -7.68 26.52
N GLU A 2 -15.96 -6.74 27.41
CA GLU A 2 -17.25 -6.06 27.47
C GLU A 2 -17.25 -4.81 26.58
N GLY A 3 -17.75 -4.96 25.36
CA GLY A 3 -17.76 -3.90 24.33
C GLY A 3 -18.83 -2.83 24.53
N VAL A 4 -18.81 -2.14 25.67
CA VAL A 4 -19.71 -1.00 25.94
C VAL A 4 -19.54 0.07 24.87
N GLY A 5 -20.65 0.55 24.32
CA GLY A 5 -20.69 1.47 23.18
C GLY A 5 -20.79 0.82 21.79
N ALA A 6 -20.60 -0.49 21.68
CA ALA A 6 -20.66 -1.17 20.38
C ALA A 6 -22.03 -0.98 19.70
N ARG A 7 -22.01 -0.70 18.39
CA ARG A 7 -23.21 -0.53 17.57
C ARG A 7 -23.60 -1.90 17.02
N VAL A 8 -24.81 -2.33 17.35
CA VAL A 8 -25.27 -3.73 17.20
C VAL A 8 -26.55 -3.85 16.38
N ILE A 9 -26.78 -5.06 15.88
CA ILE A 9 -27.95 -5.50 15.10
C ILE A 9 -28.40 -6.88 15.61
N ARG A 10 -29.57 -7.37 15.19
CA ARG A 10 -30.04 -8.73 15.55
C ARG A 10 -29.06 -9.87 15.17
N GLY A 11 -28.92 -10.82 16.09
CA GLY A 11 -28.07 -12.01 16.03
C GLY A 11 -28.71 -13.19 15.27
N PRO A 12 -28.04 -14.36 15.27
CA PRO A 12 -28.62 -15.59 14.73
C PRO A 12 -29.85 -16.05 15.52
N ASP A 13 -29.80 -16.02 16.85
CA ASP A 13 -30.80 -16.66 17.72
C ASP A 13 -31.96 -15.74 18.13
N TRP A 14 -32.12 -14.62 17.39
CA TRP A 14 -33.08 -13.57 17.68
C TRP A 14 -34.53 -14.06 17.59
N LYS A 15 -35.17 -14.18 18.75
CA LYS A 15 -36.59 -14.55 18.91
C LYS A 15 -37.51 -13.37 19.23
N TRP A 16 -36.96 -12.17 19.40
CA TRP A 16 -37.64 -11.01 20.00
C TRP A 16 -38.45 -10.13 19.01
N GLY A 17 -38.96 -10.75 17.93
CA GLY A 17 -39.86 -10.11 16.98
C GLY A 17 -39.26 -8.86 16.30
N LYS A 18 -39.77 -7.67 16.67
CA LYS A 18 -39.36 -6.35 16.18
C LYS A 18 -38.97 -5.36 17.30
N GLN A 19 -38.46 -5.82 18.45
CA GLN A 19 -37.97 -4.90 19.50
C GLN A 19 -36.87 -3.94 18.99
N ASP A 20 -36.03 -4.41 18.07
CA ASP A 20 -35.04 -3.63 17.31
C ASP A 20 -35.65 -2.66 16.27
N GLY A 21 -36.92 -2.86 15.87
CA GLY A 21 -37.58 -2.20 14.74
C GLY A 21 -37.68 -3.07 13.47
N GLY A 22 -36.94 -4.18 13.41
CA GLY A 22 -36.86 -5.09 12.26
C GLY A 22 -35.42 -5.28 11.76
N GLU A 23 -35.19 -6.30 10.93
CA GLU A 23 -33.84 -6.64 10.47
C GLU A 23 -33.09 -5.45 9.81
N GLY A 24 -31.85 -5.24 10.23
CA GLY A 24 -30.99 -4.14 9.81
C GLY A 24 -31.10 -2.88 10.67
N HIS A 25 -32.03 -2.78 11.63
CA HIS A 25 -32.02 -1.68 12.60
C HIS A 25 -30.87 -1.82 13.60
N VAL A 26 -30.35 -0.66 14.03
CA VAL A 26 -29.14 -0.54 14.86
C VAL A 26 -29.50 -0.12 16.29
N GLY A 27 -28.69 -0.56 17.25
CA GLY A 27 -28.74 -0.13 18.65
C GLY A 27 -27.35 0.03 19.24
N THR A 28 -27.29 0.55 20.46
CA THR A 28 -26.07 0.75 21.25
C THR A 28 -26.03 -0.24 22.41
N VAL A 29 -24.91 -0.94 22.60
CA VAL A 29 -24.61 -1.68 23.84
C VAL A 29 -24.39 -0.68 24.96
N ARG A 30 -25.31 -0.65 25.92
CA ARG A 30 -25.27 0.26 27.08
C ARG A 30 -24.36 -0.26 28.19
N SER A 31 -24.55 -1.52 28.54
CA SER A 31 -23.93 -2.17 29.69
C SER A 31 -24.10 -3.69 29.59
N PHE A 32 -23.32 -4.43 30.36
CA PHE A 32 -23.52 -5.87 30.58
C PHE A 32 -24.09 -6.05 31.98
N GLU A 33 -25.12 -6.88 32.15
CA GLU A 33 -25.60 -7.30 33.48
C GLU A 33 -24.84 -8.54 33.96
N SER A 34 -24.39 -9.37 33.02
CA SER A 34 -23.48 -10.48 33.25
C SER A 34 -22.66 -10.77 31.98
N PRO A 35 -21.66 -11.68 32.02
CA PRO A 35 -21.00 -12.17 30.81
C PRO A 35 -21.96 -12.84 29.80
N GLU A 36 -23.19 -13.17 30.21
CA GLU A 36 -24.20 -13.86 29.41
C GLU A 36 -25.36 -12.97 28.94
N GLU A 37 -25.52 -11.78 29.54
CA GLU A 37 -26.66 -10.89 29.33
C GLU A 37 -26.24 -9.43 29.17
N VAL A 38 -26.65 -8.83 28.05
CA VAL A 38 -26.26 -7.48 27.61
C VAL A 38 -27.46 -6.56 27.40
N VAL A 39 -27.37 -5.35 27.93
CA VAL A 39 -28.39 -4.30 27.78
C VAL A 39 -28.13 -3.52 26.50
N VAL A 40 -29.12 -3.49 25.60
CA VAL A 40 -29.06 -2.73 24.35
C VAL A 40 -30.17 -1.68 24.32
N VAL A 41 -29.78 -0.44 24.04
CA VAL A 41 -30.71 0.65 23.69
C VAL A 41 -30.77 0.74 22.18
N TRP A 42 -31.88 0.30 21.60
CA TRP A 42 -32.11 0.40 20.16
C TRP A 42 -32.32 1.85 19.73
N ASP A 43 -31.96 2.20 18.50
CA ASP A 43 -32.11 3.57 17.97
C ASP A 43 -33.56 4.05 17.98
N ASN A 44 -34.54 3.14 17.96
CA ASN A 44 -35.97 3.44 18.13
C ASN A 44 -36.36 3.84 19.59
N GLY A 45 -35.39 3.83 20.52
CA GLY A 45 -35.54 4.13 21.93
C GLY A 45 -36.16 3.02 22.79
N THR A 46 -36.09 1.75 22.34
CA THR A 46 -36.39 0.56 23.14
C THR A 46 -35.13 0.10 23.85
N ALA A 47 -35.11 0.14 25.17
CA ALA A 47 -34.08 -0.52 25.99
C ALA A 47 -34.57 -1.92 26.39
N ALA A 48 -33.72 -2.93 26.22
CA ALA A 48 -34.00 -4.31 26.66
C ALA A 48 -32.71 -5.13 26.77
N ASN A 49 -32.81 -6.28 27.44
CA ASN A 49 -31.72 -7.21 27.66
C ASN A 49 -31.73 -8.34 26.63
N TYR A 50 -30.54 -8.83 26.27
CA TYR A 50 -30.33 -9.81 25.20
C TYR A 50 -29.24 -10.81 25.58
N ARG A 51 -29.33 -12.04 25.07
CA ARG A 51 -28.35 -13.10 25.34
C ARG A 51 -27.08 -12.91 24.51
N CYS A 52 -25.93 -13.03 25.17
CA CYS A 52 -24.60 -13.01 24.56
C CYS A 52 -23.70 -14.19 24.97
N SER A 53 -24.24 -15.22 25.63
CA SER A 53 -23.58 -16.51 25.89
C SER A 53 -24.52 -17.66 25.55
N GLY A 54 -23.99 -18.74 24.98
CA GLY A 54 -24.72 -19.96 24.58
C GLY A 54 -25.65 -19.77 23.37
N ALA A 55 -26.50 -18.75 23.40
CA ALA A 55 -27.31 -18.27 22.30
C ALA A 55 -27.10 -16.76 22.12
N TYR A 56 -27.02 -16.32 20.87
CA TYR A 56 -26.56 -14.99 20.51
C TYR A 56 -27.68 -14.17 19.86
N ASP A 57 -28.28 -13.29 20.64
CA ASP A 57 -29.35 -12.40 20.18
C ASP A 57 -28.83 -11.19 19.38
N VAL A 58 -27.53 -10.92 19.38
CA VAL A 58 -26.95 -9.70 18.79
C VAL A 58 -25.64 -9.94 18.04
N ARG A 59 -25.42 -9.17 16.97
CA ARG A 59 -24.17 -9.06 16.19
C ARG A 59 -23.62 -7.65 16.28
N ILE A 60 -22.28 -7.53 16.25
CA ILE A 60 -21.57 -6.26 16.18
C ILE A 60 -21.58 -5.76 14.73
N LEU A 61 -22.20 -4.61 14.49
CA LEU A 61 -22.13 -3.91 13.20
C LEU A 61 -20.87 -3.03 13.15
N ASP A 62 -20.59 -2.28 14.22
CA ASP A 62 -19.32 -1.58 14.40
C ASP A 62 -18.91 -1.52 15.88
N SER A 63 -17.63 -1.75 16.14
CA SER A 63 -17.01 -1.62 17.46
C SER A 63 -16.09 -0.40 17.58
N ALA A 64 -15.92 0.40 16.52
CA ALA A 64 -15.11 1.62 16.60
C ALA A 64 -15.52 2.57 17.75
N PRO A 65 -16.82 2.75 18.09
CA PRO A 65 -17.23 3.54 19.26
C PRO A 65 -16.72 3.04 20.62
N THR A 66 -16.32 1.78 20.76
CA THR A 66 -15.72 1.28 22.02
C THR A 66 -14.23 1.63 22.14
N GLY A 67 -13.64 2.26 21.12
CA GLY A 67 -12.22 2.58 21.04
C GLY A 67 -11.27 1.38 20.90
N ILE A 68 -11.79 0.18 20.67
CA ILE A 68 -10.97 -1.00 20.40
C ILE A 68 -10.19 -0.81 19.09
N LYS A 69 -8.89 -1.08 19.10
CA LYS A 69 -7.99 -0.81 17.98
C LYS A 69 -6.91 -1.87 17.82
N HIS A 70 -6.48 -2.06 16.58
CA HIS A 70 -5.41 -2.97 16.21
C HIS A 70 -4.13 -2.17 15.92
N ASP A 71 -3.33 -1.93 16.95
CA ASP A 71 -2.05 -1.23 16.80
C ASP A 71 -1.10 -1.96 15.83
N GLY A 72 -0.26 -1.19 15.13
CA GLY A 72 0.60 -1.71 14.06
C GLY A 72 -0.11 -2.07 12.75
N THR A 73 -1.43 -1.80 12.62
CA THR A 73 -2.21 -2.07 11.39
C THR A 73 -2.69 -0.80 10.71
N MET A 74 -2.99 -0.86 9.41
CA MET A 74 -3.51 0.24 8.60
C MET A 74 -4.63 -0.29 7.70
N CYS A 75 -5.69 0.48 7.49
CA CYS A 75 -6.64 0.20 6.41
C CYS A 75 -6.06 0.66 5.07
N ASP A 76 -5.75 -0.27 4.17
CA ASP A 76 -5.08 0.02 2.88
C ASP A 76 -5.91 0.89 1.93
N THR A 77 -7.22 1.01 2.14
CA THR A 77 -8.08 1.91 1.35
C THR A 77 -8.19 3.33 1.92
N CYS A 78 -8.62 3.50 3.18
CA CYS A 78 -8.85 4.83 3.76
C CYS A 78 -7.67 5.38 4.59
N ARG A 79 -6.58 4.62 4.74
CA ARG A 79 -5.38 4.98 5.52
C ARG A 79 -5.62 5.23 7.01
N GLN A 80 -6.76 4.80 7.56
CA GLN A 80 -6.99 4.76 9.01
C GLN A 80 -5.90 3.90 9.68
N GLN A 81 -5.16 4.49 10.62
CA GLN A 81 -4.05 3.87 11.33
C GLN A 81 -4.02 4.38 12.78
N PRO A 82 -4.10 3.49 13.80
CA PRO A 82 -4.42 2.07 13.70
C PRO A 82 -5.82 1.82 13.12
N ILE A 83 -6.14 0.59 12.70
CA ILE A 83 -7.54 0.22 12.45
C ILE A 83 -8.29 0.26 13.79
N ILE A 84 -9.36 1.03 13.86
CA ILE A 84 -10.26 1.13 15.02
C ILE A 84 -11.57 0.43 14.66
N GLY A 85 -12.12 -0.35 15.60
CA GLY A 85 -13.16 -1.35 15.34
C GLY A 85 -12.58 -2.65 14.76
N ILE A 86 -13.46 -3.47 14.15
CA ILE A 86 -13.11 -4.78 13.59
C ILE A 86 -12.07 -4.64 12.46
N ARG A 87 -11.02 -5.47 12.52
CA ARG A 87 -10.04 -5.65 11.44
C ARG A 87 -10.47 -6.74 10.46
N TRP A 88 -10.38 -6.43 9.17
CA TRP A 88 -10.75 -7.33 8.08
C TRP A 88 -9.53 -7.56 7.16
N LYS A 89 -8.80 -8.65 7.39
CA LYS A 89 -7.57 -8.97 6.64
C LYS A 89 -7.90 -9.77 5.37
N CYS A 90 -7.39 -9.39 4.21
CA CYS A 90 -7.61 -10.18 3.00
C CYS A 90 -6.86 -11.52 3.12
N ALA A 91 -7.53 -12.63 2.84
CA ALA A 91 -6.92 -13.97 2.88
C ALA A 91 -6.08 -14.28 1.64
N GLU A 92 -6.42 -13.64 0.51
CA GLU A 92 -5.84 -13.89 -0.82
C GLU A 92 -4.82 -12.82 -1.25
N CYS A 93 -4.46 -11.87 -0.38
CA CYS A 93 -3.49 -10.81 -0.69
C CYS A 93 -2.46 -10.66 0.43
N THR A 94 -1.18 -10.70 0.07
CA THR A 94 -0.06 -10.56 1.01
C THR A 94 -0.15 -9.24 1.78
N ASN A 95 -0.40 -9.37 3.08
CA ASN A 95 -0.50 -8.28 4.05
C ASN A 95 -1.44 -7.10 3.67
N TYR A 96 -2.64 -7.39 3.15
CA TYR A 96 -3.67 -6.37 2.89
C TYR A 96 -4.76 -6.37 3.97
N ASP A 97 -5.15 -5.20 4.49
CA ASP A 97 -6.10 -5.03 5.60
C ASP A 97 -7.12 -3.90 5.36
N LEU A 98 -8.36 -4.08 5.87
CA LEU A 98 -9.44 -3.08 5.83
C LEU A 98 -10.07 -2.86 7.21
N CYS A 99 -10.58 -1.65 7.45
CA CYS A 99 -11.53 -1.35 8.53
C CYS A 99 -12.98 -1.63 8.12
N THR A 100 -13.89 -1.70 9.10
CA THR A 100 -15.33 -1.95 8.92
C THR A 100 -15.97 -1.10 7.82
N THR A 101 -15.75 0.22 7.83
CA THR A 101 -16.32 1.15 6.85
C THR A 101 -15.88 0.84 5.41
N CYS A 102 -14.63 0.42 5.20
CA CYS A 102 -14.14 0.02 3.88
C CYS A 102 -14.56 -1.40 3.50
N TYR A 103 -14.63 -2.31 4.46
CA TYR A 103 -15.03 -3.70 4.23
C TYR A 103 -16.50 -3.83 3.82
N HIS A 104 -17.40 -3.10 4.49
CA HIS A 104 -18.81 -2.99 4.14
C HIS A 104 -19.08 -1.95 3.05
N GLY A 105 -18.21 -0.96 2.85
CA GLY A 105 -18.22 -0.02 1.73
C GLY A 105 -17.66 -0.55 0.41
N ASP A 106 -17.64 -1.88 0.24
CA ASP A 106 -17.25 -2.64 -0.97
C ASP A 106 -15.87 -2.27 -1.55
N LYS A 107 -14.92 -1.93 -0.67
CA LYS A 107 -13.52 -1.66 -1.05
C LYS A 107 -12.72 -2.94 -1.14
N HIS A 108 -11.69 -2.96 -1.99
CA HIS A 108 -10.97 -4.17 -2.44
C HIS A 108 -11.86 -5.20 -3.15
N HIS A 109 -11.25 -6.18 -3.81
CA HIS A 109 -11.94 -7.25 -4.54
C HIS A 109 -13.01 -7.94 -3.70
N LEU A 110 -14.24 -8.00 -4.24
CA LEU A 110 -15.38 -8.70 -3.62
C LEU A 110 -15.33 -10.22 -3.80
N ARG A 111 -14.56 -10.71 -4.77
CA ARG A 111 -14.30 -12.15 -4.95
C ARG A 111 -13.39 -12.70 -3.86
N HIS A 112 -12.49 -11.89 -3.30
CA HIS A 112 -11.53 -12.36 -2.31
C HIS A 112 -12.21 -12.61 -0.96
N ARG A 113 -11.82 -13.70 -0.31
CA ARG A 113 -12.16 -14.01 1.07
C ARG A 113 -11.32 -13.19 2.04
N PHE A 114 -11.83 -13.02 3.24
CA PHE A 114 -11.23 -12.21 4.30
C PHE A 114 -11.25 -12.96 5.62
N TYR A 115 -10.20 -12.78 6.42
CA TYR A 115 -10.22 -13.09 7.83
C TYR A 115 -10.85 -11.92 8.60
N ARG A 116 -11.86 -12.21 9.41
CA ARG A 116 -12.34 -11.34 10.48
C ARG A 116 -11.42 -11.50 11.70
N ILE A 117 -11.02 -10.37 12.28
CA ILE A 117 -10.26 -10.31 13.53
C ILE A 117 -10.98 -9.28 14.41
N THR A 118 -11.86 -9.76 15.31
CA THR A 118 -12.83 -8.93 16.05
C THR A 118 -12.17 -8.04 17.12
N THR A 119 -11.12 -8.56 17.77
CA THR A 119 -10.32 -7.91 18.81
C THR A 119 -8.83 -8.23 18.57
N PRO A 120 -7.87 -7.48 19.14
CA PRO A 120 -6.44 -7.76 18.95
C PRO A 120 -5.99 -9.17 19.34
N GLY A 121 -6.67 -9.81 20.31
CA GLY A 121 -6.45 -11.20 20.71
C GLY A 121 -7.43 -12.22 20.11
N SER A 122 -8.26 -11.84 19.13
CA SER A 122 -9.14 -12.78 18.44
C SER A 122 -8.36 -13.65 17.45
N GLU A 123 -8.69 -14.93 17.37
CA GLU A 123 -8.28 -15.76 16.23
C GLU A 123 -8.88 -15.23 14.91
N ARG A 124 -8.18 -15.52 13.81
CA ARG A 124 -8.54 -15.07 12.47
C ARG A 124 -9.61 -15.98 11.84
N VAL A 125 -10.87 -15.58 11.91
CA VAL A 125 -12.01 -16.34 11.34
C VAL A 125 -12.10 -16.10 9.84
N LEU A 126 -11.87 -17.13 9.01
CA LEU A 126 -12.00 -17.03 7.55
C LEU A 126 -13.48 -16.93 7.14
N LEU A 127 -13.80 -15.94 6.32
CA LEU A 127 -15.16 -15.66 5.84
C LEU A 127 -15.32 -15.98 4.35
N GLU A 128 -16.58 -16.15 3.94
CA GLU A 128 -16.95 -16.29 2.54
C GLU A 128 -16.68 -15.03 1.70
N SER A 129 -16.62 -15.24 0.38
CA SER A 129 -16.39 -14.13 -0.56
C SER A 129 -17.57 -13.14 -0.52
N ARG A 130 -17.30 -11.85 -0.30
CA ARG A 130 -18.31 -10.79 -0.23
C ARG A 130 -19.27 -10.76 -1.43
N ARG A 131 -18.83 -11.20 -2.61
CA ARG A 131 -19.68 -11.31 -3.82
C ARG A 131 -20.78 -12.38 -3.71
N LYS A 132 -20.62 -13.41 -2.86
CA LYS A 132 -21.63 -14.47 -2.62
C LYS A 132 -22.51 -14.20 -1.39
N SER A 133 -22.09 -13.30 -0.52
CA SER A 133 -22.69 -13.11 0.81
C SER A 133 -23.85 -12.10 0.81
N LYS A 134 -24.85 -12.35 1.66
CA LYS A 134 -26.03 -11.49 1.78
C LYS A 134 -25.66 -10.13 2.38
N LYS A 135 -26.04 -9.06 1.67
CA LYS A 135 -25.83 -7.67 2.08
C LYS A 135 -27.18 -6.99 2.36
N ILE A 136 -27.30 -6.30 3.49
CA ILE A 136 -28.52 -5.61 3.91
C ILE A 136 -28.24 -4.15 4.31
N THR A 137 -29.30 -3.34 4.47
CA THR A 137 -29.20 -1.90 4.79
C THR A 137 -29.31 -1.66 6.29
N ALA A 138 -28.38 -0.88 6.86
CA ALA A 138 -28.48 -0.39 8.24
C ALA A 138 -29.58 0.67 8.38
N ARG A 139 -30.28 0.71 9.50
CA ARG A 139 -31.35 1.68 9.80
C ARG A 139 -31.27 2.20 11.23
N GLY A 140 -31.58 3.49 11.42
CA GLY A 140 -31.62 4.11 12.74
C GLY A 140 -31.18 5.58 12.71
N ILE A 141 -30.39 5.97 13.70
CA ILE A 141 -29.81 7.30 13.87
C ILE A 141 -28.64 7.45 12.89
N PHE A 142 -28.96 7.93 11.69
CA PHE A 142 -28.03 8.21 10.61
C PHE A 142 -28.41 9.52 9.90
N ALA A 143 -27.51 10.04 9.06
CA ALA A 143 -27.72 11.26 8.27
C ALA A 143 -29.10 11.28 7.57
N GLY A 144 -29.90 12.31 7.85
CA GLY A 144 -31.27 12.49 7.37
C GLY A 144 -32.38 12.05 8.33
N GLY A 145 -32.07 11.24 9.35
CA GLY A 145 -33.05 10.70 10.30
C GLY A 145 -33.66 11.77 11.20
N ARG A 146 -34.92 11.56 11.64
CA ARG A 146 -35.60 12.45 12.60
C ARG A 146 -35.47 11.89 14.01
N VAL A 147 -35.03 12.74 14.94
CA VAL A 147 -34.73 12.37 16.33
C VAL A 147 -35.44 13.27 17.33
N VAL A 148 -35.60 12.77 18.55
CA VAL A 148 -35.93 13.50 19.79
C VAL A 148 -34.85 13.16 20.82
N ARG A 149 -34.84 13.80 22.00
CA ARG A 149 -33.95 13.40 23.09
C ARG A 149 -34.13 11.92 23.49
N GLY A 150 -33.01 11.26 23.76
CA GLY A 150 -32.91 9.85 24.16
C GLY A 150 -32.95 9.65 25.67
N VAL A 151 -32.47 8.49 26.13
CA VAL A 151 -32.52 8.09 27.55
C VAL A 151 -31.41 8.71 28.39
N ASP A 152 -30.25 9.01 27.78
CA ASP A 152 -29.08 9.58 28.47
C ASP A 152 -28.96 11.11 28.32
N TRP A 153 -30.07 11.77 27.95
CA TRP A 153 -30.06 13.20 27.66
C TRP A 153 -29.78 14.05 28.91
N GLN A 154 -28.64 14.74 28.87
CA GLN A 154 -28.11 15.60 29.93
C GLN A 154 -27.84 17.03 29.43
N TRP A 155 -28.56 17.46 28.39
CA TRP A 155 -28.24 18.65 27.58
C TRP A 155 -29.29 19.77 27.70
N GLU A 156 -29.89 19.93 28.88
CA GLU A 156 -30.94 20.91 29.19
C GLU A 156 -32.09 20.88 28.16
N ASP A 157 -32.64 22.02 27.77
CA ASP A 157 -33.63 22.15 26.69
C ASP A 157 -33.01 22.67 25.37
N GLN A 158 -31.81 22.19 25.01
CA GLN A 158 -31.18 22.52 23.72
C GLN A 158 -32.03 22.12 22.49
N ASP A 159 -32.82 21.05 22.60
CA ASP A 159 -33.82 20.63 21.62
C ASP A 159 -35.08 21.53 21.59
N GLY A 160 -35.22 22.43 22.57
CA GLY A 160 -36.40 23.27 22.78
C GLY A 160 -37.49 22.62 23.64
N GLY A 161 -37.14 21.59 24.42
CA GLY A 161 -38.01 20.88 25.37
C GLY A 161 -38.25 19.42 25.00
N ASN A 162 -38.53 18.57 26.00
CA ASN A 162 -38.70 17.12 25.79
C ASN A 162 -39.76 16.79 24.72
N GLY A 163 -39.41 15.88 23.80
CA GLY A 163 -40.25 15.48 22.67
C GLY A 163 -40.19 16.43 21.45
N ARG A 164 -39.46 17.55 21.54
CA ARG A 164 -39.10 18.33 20.34
C ARG A 164 -38.22 17.52 19.41
N ARG A 165 -38.38 17.79 18.11
CA ARG A 165 -37.73 17.03 17.03
C ARG A 165 -36.54 17.80 16.46
N GLY A 166 -35.59 17.04 15.96
CA GLY A 166 -34.50 17.51 15.11
C GLY A 166 -34.27 16.58 13.94
N LYS A 167 -33.27 16.90 13.14
CA LYS A 167 -32.77 16.11 12.02
C LYS A 167 -31.27 15.88 12.22
N VAL A 168 -30.85 14.61 12.17
CA VAL A 168 -29.43 14.24 12.11
C VAL A 168 -28.87 14.74 10.79
N THR A 169 -27.84 15.58 10.81
CA THR A 169 -27.14 16.02 9.59
C THR A 169 -26.10 14.99 9.17
N GLU A 170 -25.30 14.52 10.14
CA GLU A 170 -24.19 13.59 9.92
C GLU A 170 -23.83 12.84 11.21
N ILE A 171 -23.08 11.74 11.05
CA ILE A 171 -22.46 10.98 12.13
C ILE A 171 -20.99 11.41 12.22
N GLN A 172 -20.52 11.68 13.42
CA GLN A 172 -19.18 12.17 13.73
C GLN A 172 -18.53 11.31 14.83
N ASP A 173 -17.27 11.59 15.11
CA ASP A 173 -16.51 11.00 16.20
C ASP A 173 -16.68 11.89 17.45
N TRP A 174 -17.14 11.34 18.58
CA TRP A 174 -17.15 12.11 19.85
C TRP A 174 -15.73 12.45 20.31
N SER A 175 -14.77 11.58 20.00
CA SER A 175 -13.33 11.81 20.18
C SER A 175 -12.54 10.97 19.19
N ALA A 176 -11.31 11.35 18.88
CA ALA A 176 -10.43 10.58 17.99
C ALA A 176 -10.11 9.15 18.49
N ALA A 177 -10.39 8.85 19.77
CA ALA A 177 -10.26 7.52 20.36
C ALA A 177 -11.54 6.67 20.23
N SER A 178 -12.67 7.25 19.84
CA SER A 178 -13.97 6.58 19.69
C SER A 178 -14.68 7.11 18.43
N PRO A 179 -14.36 6.57 17.23
CA PRO A 179 -14.98 6.99 15.99
C PRO A 179 -16.44 6.56 15.84
N HIS A 180 -17.20 7.23 14.96
CA HIS A 180 -18.60 6.96 14.63
C HIS A 180 -19.58 6.95 15.83
N SER A 181 -19.22 7.62 16.93
CA SER A 181 -19.84 7.50 18.24
C SER A 181 -20.79 8.64 18.62
N ALA A 182 -21.00 9.59 17.70
CA ALA A 182 -21.81 10.78 17.91
C ALA A 182 -22.62 11.17 16.66
N ALA A 183 -23.69 11.94 16.84
CA ALA A 183 -24.52 12.47 15.77
C ALA A 183 -24.72 13.99 15.92
N TYR A 184 -24.46 14.74 14.86
CA TYR A 184 -24.73 16.17 14.83
C TYR A 184 -26.20 16.40 14.45
N VAL A 185 -26.93 17.16 15.25
CA VAL A 185 -28.38 17.37 15.10
C VAL A 185 -28.67 18.85 14.91
N LEU A 186 -29.48 19.16 13.90
CA LEU A 186 -30.16 20.43 13.73
C LEU A 186 -31.60 20.28 14.23
N TRP A 187 -31.95 20.97 15.31
CA TRP A 187 -33.28 20.94 15.93
C TRP A 187 -34.28 21.83 15.18
N ASP A 188 -35.56 21.48 15.23
CA ASP A 188 -36.64 22.19 14.53
C ASP A 188 -36.85 23.63 15.05
N ASN A 189 -36.28 23.97 16.22
CA ASN A 189 -36.22 25.33 16.79
C ASN A 189 -35.04 26.18 16.24
N GLY A 190 -34.16 25.61 15.40
CA GLY A 190 -32.96 26.27 14.87
C GLY A 190 -31.68 26.08 15.72
N ALA A 191 -31.77 25.48 16.91
CA ALA A 191 -30.60 25.10 17.70
C ALA A 191 -29.86 23.91 17.06
N LYS A 192 -28.58 23.74 17.37
CA LYS A 192 -27.76 22.65 16.83
C LYS A 192 -26.62 22.28 17.77
N ASN A 193 -26.33 20.99 17.90
CA ASN A 193 -25.17 20.50 18.68
C ASN A 193 -24.81 19.05 18.29
N LEU A 194 -23.72 18.55 18.86
CA LEU A 194 -23.26 17.17 18.79
C LEU A 194 -23.77 16.37 20.01
N TYR A 195 -24.25 15.14 19.80
CA TYR A 195 -24.83 14.28 20.85
C TYR A 195 -24.29 12.84 20.78
N ARG A 196 -24.19 12.15 21.91
CA ARG A 196 -23.61 10.79 22.01
C ARG A 196 -24.56 9.73 21.43
N VAL A 197 -24.03 8.87 20.56
CA VAL A 197 -24.73 7.75 19.92
C VAL A 197 -23.76 6.56 19.86
N GLY A 198 -23.46 5.99 21.03
CA GLY A 198 -22.48 4.91 21.18
C GLY A 198 -21.28 5.26 22.05
N PHE A 199 -20.89 6.54 22.15
CA PHE A 199 -19.81 6.94 23.07
C PHE A 199 -20.17 6.54 24.53
N GLU A 200 -19.30 5.77 25.18
CA GLU A 200 -19.51 5.24 26.55
C GLU A 200 -20.84 4.45 26.75
N GLY A 201 -21.41 3.88 25.67
CA GLY A 201 -22.72 3.21 25.73
C GLY A 201 -23.92 4.15 25.76
N MET A 202 -23.68 5.47 25.70
CA MET A 202 -24.70 6.51 25.86
C MET A 202 -25.54 6.67 24.58
N SER A 203 -26.83 6.91 24.80
CA SER A 203 -27.86 7.08 23.78
C SER A 203 -28.64 8.37 24.07
N ASP A 204 -28.01 9.51 23.76
CA ASP A 204 -28.56 10.85 23.96
C ASP A 204 -29.73 11.16 23.01
N LEU A 205 -29.90 10.36 21.95
CA LEU A 205 -30.92 10.55 20.93
C LEU A 205 -31.82 9.33 20.79
N LYS A 206 -33.09 9.57 20.46
CA LYS A 206 -34.09 8.55 20.11
C LYS A 206 -34.66 8.86 18.74
N CYS A 207 -34.69 7.87 17.87
CA CYS A 207 -35.22 8.00 16.52
C CYS A 207 -36.75 7.96 16.49
N VAL A 208 -37.35 8.85 15.69
CA VAL A 208 -38.78 8.91 15.37
C VAL A 208 -39.04 8.58 13.90
N GLN A 209 -38.04 8.75 13.04
CA GLN A 209 -38.05 8.29 11.65
C GLN A 209 -36.63 7.90 11.25
N ASP A 210 -36.42 6.61 10.96
CA ASP A 210 -35.11 6.05 10.66
C ASP A 210 -34.53 6.56 9.34
N ALA A 211 -33.20 6.61 9.28
CA ALA A 211 -32.45 6.82 8.05
C ALA A 211 -31.54 5.62 7.74
N LYS A 212 -31.17 5.49 6.46
CA LYS A 212 -30.33 4.39 5.96
C LYS A 212 -28.85 4.65 6.25
N GLY A 213 -28.25 3.87 7.14
CA GLY A 213 -26.83 3.93 7.51
C GLY A 213 -25.86 3.22 6.56
N GLY A 214 -26.15 3.20 5.26
CA GLY A 214 -25.39 2.39 4.29
C GLY A 214 -25.76 0.89 4.32
N THR A 215 -24.86 0.03 3.85
CA THR A 215 -25.10 -1.42 3.69
C THR A 215 -23.94 -2.27 4.21
N PHE A 216 -24.23 -3.43 4.78
CA PHE A 216 -23.26 -4.31 5.44
C PHE A 216 -23.55 -5.79 5.18
N TYR A 217 -22.54 -6.63 5.42
CA TYR A 217 -22.61 -8.09 5.22
C TYR A 217 -23.03 -8.77 6.54
N ARG A 218 -24.32 -9.00 6.73
CA ARG A 218 -24.92 -9.47 8.00
C ARG A 218 -24.25 -10.70 8.56
N ASP A 219 -24.02 -11.70 7.72
CA ASP A 219 -23.49 -13.00 8.13
C ASP A 219 -21.96 -12.99 8.35
N HIS A 220 -21.30 -11.85 8.08
CA HIS A 220 -19.88 -11.64 8.33
C HIS A 220 -19.62 -10.91 9.66
N CYS A 221 -20.59 -10.12 10.14
CA CYS A 221 -20.56 -9.48 11.45
C CYS A 221 -20.42 -10.54 12.57
N PRO A 222 -19.49 -10.37 13.54
CA PRO A 222 -19.35 -11.28 14.67
C PRO A 222 -20.55 -11.19 15.60
N VAL A 223 -20.86 -12.28 16.32
CA VAL A 223 -21.85 -12.23 17.39
C VAL A 223 -21.24 -11.56 18.63
N LEU A 224 -22.04 -10.76 19.34
CA LEU A 224 -21.55 -10.13 20.57
C LEU A 224 -21.50 -11.18 21.69
N GLY A 225 -20.39 -11.23 22.41
CA GLY A 225 -20.13 -12.23 23.44
C GLY A 225 -19.48 -13.54 22.95
N GLU A 226 -19.09 -13.61 21.66
CA GLU A 226 -18.24 -14.68 21.09
C GLU A 226 -16.86 -14.72 21.77
N GLN A 227 -16.79 -15.29 22.98
CA GLN A 227 -15.54 -15.59 23.65
C GLN A 227 -15.08 -16.97 23.19
N ASN A 228 -14.05 -17.02 22.33
CA ASN A 228 -13.17 -18.19 22.28
C ASN A 228 -12.61 -18.37 23.71
N GLY A 229 -13.18 -19.33 24.45
CA GLY A 229 -13.07 -19.35 25.91
C GLY A 229 -11.64 -19.50 26.43
N ASN A 230 -11.38 -18.93 27.61
CA ASN A 230 -10.11 -18.88 28.35
C ASN A 230 -8.99 -19.78 27.79
N ARG A 231 -8.20 -19.21 26.87
CA ARG A 231 -6.97 -19.80 26.33
C ARG A 231 -5.87 -18.75 26.38
N ASN A 232 -4.77 -19.10 27.04
CA ASN A 232 -3.60 -18.23 27.18
C ASN A 232 -2.98 -17.94 25.80
N PRO A 233 -2.17 -16.87 25.63
CA PRO A 233 -1.73 -16.39 24.31
C PRO A 233 -0.96 -17.37 23.41
N GLY A 234 -0.45 -18.48 23.96
CA GLY A 234 0.19 -19.57 23.20
C GLY A 234 -0.70 -20.80 22.90
N GLY A 235 -1.93 -20.86 23.41
CA GLY A 235 -2.86 -21.98 23.16
C GLY A 235 -2.50 -23.34 23.81
N LEU A 236 -1.44 -23.39 24.61
CA LEU A 236 -0.93 -24.59 25.30
C LEU A 236 -1.57 -24.78 26.69
N GLN A 237 -1.68 -26.05 27.11
CA GLN A 237 -2.24 -26.48 28.39
C GLN A 237 -1.32 -27.48 29.10
N ILE A 238 -1.46 -27.59 30.43
CA ILE A 238 -0.72 -28.60 31.21
C ILE A 238 -1.14 -30.01 30.77
N GLY A 239 -0.17 -30.83 30.40
CA GLY A 239 -0.35 -32.15 29.79
C GLY A 239 -0.15 -32.19 28.27
N ASP A 240 -0.05 -31.04 27.59
CA ASP A 240 0.24 -30.97 26.16
C ASP A 240 1.67 -31.43 25.84
N LEU A 241 1.83 -32.05 24.67
CA LEU A 241 3.13 -32.35 24.08
C LEU A 241 3.60 -31.19 23.21
N VAL A 242 4.89 -30.85 23.26
CA VAL A 242 5.47 -29.67 22.60
C VAL A 242 6.85 -29.94 22.00
N ASN A 243 7.11 -29.32 20.85
CA ASN A 243 8.40 -29.28 20.14
C ASN A 243 8.89 -27.83 20.04
N ILE A 244 10.17 -27.64 19.68
CA ILE A 244 10.75 -26.32 19.34
C ILE A 244 11.17 -26.34 17.87
N ASP A 245 10.28 -25.84 17.01
CA ASP A 245 10.46 -25.84 15.54
C ASP A 245 11.12 -24.52 15.05
N LEU A 246 12.04 -23.95 15.83
CA LEU A 246 12.68 -22.64 15.61
C LEU A 246 14.21 -22.72 15.72
N ASP A 247 14.92 -21.90 14.94
CA ASP A 247 16.38 -21.77 14.99
C ASP A 247 16.89 -21.33 16.37
N LEU A 248 18.00 -21.92 16.83
CA LEU A 248 18.58 -21.67 18.17
C LEU A 248 18.81 -20.18 18.49
N GLU A 249 19.25 -19.37 17.52
CA GLU A 249 19.45 -17.92 17.74
C GLU A 249 18.12 -17.21 18.06
N ILE A 250 17.02 -17.66 17.44
CA ILE A 250 15.66 -17.14 17.69
C ILE A 250 15.19 -17.58 19.08
N VAL A 251 15.35 -18.87 19.40
CA VAL A 251 15.02 -19.43 20.73
C VAL A 251 15.75 -18.67 21.83
N GLN A 252 17.07 -18.49 21.71
CA GLN A 252 17.88 -17.72 22.66
C GLN A 252 17.38 -16.27 22.79
N SER A 253 16.97 -15.62 21.71
CA SER A 253 16.41 -14.26 21.76
C SER A 253 15.07 -14.17 22.48
N LEU A 254 14.16 -15.13 22.26
CA LEU A 254 12.82 -15.17 22.88
C LEU A 254 12.85 -15.55 24.36
N GLN A 255 13.86 -16.33 24.77
CA GLN A 255 14.10 -16.70 26.16
C GLN A 255 14.63 -15.55 27.06
N HIS A 256 14.98 -14.37 26.50
CA HIS A 256 15.45 -13.24 27.31
C HIS A 256 14.31 -12.67 28.17
N GLY A 257 14.42 -12.88 29.49
CA GLY A 257 13.37 -12.55 30.46
C GLY A 257 12.42 -13.71 30.77
N HIS A 258 12.52 -14.81 30.01
CA HIS A 258 11.57 -15.93 30.01
C HIS A 258 12.28 -17.26 30.30
N GLY A 259 12.83 -17.41 31.51
CA GLY A 259 13.64 -18.57 31.92
C GLY A 259 15.09 -18.60 31.39
N GLY A 260 15.40 -17.94 30.27
CA GLY A 260 16.75 -17.89 29.70
C GLY A 260 17.15 -19.13 28.88
N TRP A 261 18.42 -19.18 28.45
CA TRP A 261 18.99 -20.34 27.74
C TRP A 261 20.27 -20.83 28.42
N THR A 262 20.45 -22.15 28.48
CA THR A 262 21.67 -22.80 29.00
C THR A 262 22.04 -24.00 28.14
N ASP A 263 23.31 -24.45 28.19
CA ASP A 263 23.78 -25.58 27.38
C ASP A 263 23.16 -26.94 27.77
N GLY A 264 22.40 -27.02 28.87
CA GLY A 264 21.57 -28.18 29.18
C GLY A 264 20.32 -28.29 28.30
N MET A 265 19.87 -27.18 27.70
CA MET A 265 18.59 -27.10 26.98
C MET A 265 18.65 -27.60 25.53
N TYR A 266 19.83 -27.98 25.00
CA TYR A 266 19.94 -28.48 23.62
C TYR A 266 19.07 -29.73 23.34
N GLU A 267 18.75 -30.53 24.36
CA GLU A 267 17.82 -31.67 24.22
C GLU A 267 16.43 -31.25 23.71
N THR A 268 16.02 -30.01 24.00
CA THR A 268 14.66 -29.49 23.76
C THR A 268 14.40 -29.10 22.31
N LEU A 269 15.46 -28.93 21.50
CA LEU A 269 15.38 -28.64 20.06
C LEU A 269 15.07 -29.88 19.21
N THR A 270 15.27 -31.08 19.76
CA THR A 270 15.16 -32.35 19.00
C THR A 270 14.30 -33.40 19.69
N THR A 271 13.71 -33.07 20.85
CA THR A 271 12.95 -34.01 21.69
C THR A 271 11.61 -33.39 22.06
N THR A 272 10.51 -34.14 21.92
CA THR A 272 9.20 -33.68 22.39
C THR A 272 9.16 -33.63 23.92
N GLY A 273 8.85 -32.47 24.47
CA GLY A 273 8.59 -32.27 25.89
C GLY A 273 7.10 -32.37 26.23
N THR A 274 6.77 -32.47 27.51
CA THR A 274 5.39 -32.38 28.04
C THR A 274 5.26 -31.15 28.93
N VAL A 275 4.29 -30.28 28.66
CA VAL A 275 3.98 -29.13 29.53
C VAL A 275 3.56 -29.64 30.91
N CYS A 276 4.38 -29.39 31.94
CA CYS A 276 4.13 -29.82 33.31
C CYS A 276 3.68 -28.69 34.24
N GLY A 277 3.74 -27.43 33.79
CA GLY A 277 3.29 -26.27 34.53
C GLY A 277 3.22 -25.02 33.66
N ILE A 278 2.57 -23.99 34.20
CA ILE A 278 2.63 -22.60 33.72
C ILE A 278 2.89 -21.76 34.98
N ASP A 279 3.82 -20.81 34.92
CA ASP A 279 4.21 -19.99 36.07
C ASP A 279 3.47 -18.65 36.16
N GLU A 280 3.80 -17.84 37.17
CA GLU A 280 3.11 -16.58 37.48
C GLU A 280 3.33 -15.52 36.38
N ASP A 281 4.49 -15.53 35.72
CA ASP A 281 4.82 -14.67 34.57
C ASP A 281 4.24 -15.19 33.24
N HIS A 282 3.47 -16.30 33.29
CA HIS A 282 2.76 -16.97 32.20
C HIS A 282 3.66 -17.74 31.21
N ASP A 283 4.90 -18.06 31.60
CA ASP A 283 5.78 -18.93 30.83
C ASP A 283 5.46 -20.41 31.04
N ILE A 284 5.88 -21.22 30.08
CA ILE A 284 5.48 -22.63 29.96
C ILE A 284 6.61 -23.52 30.48
N VAL A 285 6.35 -24.24 31.57
CA VAL A 285 7.31 -25.18 32.18
C VAL A 285 7.12 -26.55 31.54
N VAL A 286 8.16 -27.04 30.86
CA VAL A 286 8.14 -28.28 30.07
C VAL A 286 9.09 -29.31 30.66
N GLN A 287 8.61 -30.53 30.90
CA GLN A 287 9.39 -31.68 31.34
C GLN A 287 9.76 -32.59 30.17
N TYR A 288 11.02 -33.05 30.14
CA TYR A 288 11.57 -33.89 29.08
C TYR A 288 11.83 -35.34 29.57
N PRO A 289 11.98 -36.33 28.66
CA PRO A 289 12.20 -37.73 29.02
C PRO A 289 13.48 -38.00 29.84
N SER A 290 14.44 -37.07 29.81
CA SER A 290 15.63 -37.05 30.68
C SER A 290 15.33 -36.82 32.17
N GLY A 291 14.12 -36.39 32.50
CA GLY A 291 13.71 -35.93 33.83
C GLY A 291 13.88 -34.42 34.04
N ASN A 292 14.62 -33.73 33.15
CA ASN A 292 14.84 -32.29 33.22
C ASN A 292 13.55 -31.49 33.02
N ARG A 293 13.51 -30.28 33.58
CA ARG A 293 12.42 -29.31 33.44
C ARG A 293 12.99 -27.96 33.04
N TRP A 294 12.39 -27.34 32.03
CA TRP A 294 12.84 -26.10 31.43
C TRP A 294 11.65 -25.16 31.21
N THR A 295 11.80 -23.88 31.55
CA THR A 295 10.79 -22.83 31.36
C THR A 295 11.00 -22.14 30.02
N PHE A 296 9.93 -21.93 29.27
CA PHE A 296 9.96 -21.32 27.94
C PHE A 296 8.94 -20.20 27.75
N ASN A 297 9.34 -19.17 27.01
CA ASN A 297 8.41 -18.23 26.40
C ASN A 297 7.37 -18.99 25.56
N PRO A 298 6.05 -18.73 25.70
CA PRO A 298 5.01 -19.43 24.95
C PRO A 298 5.19 -19.43 23.42
N ALA A 299 5.88 -18.42 22.85
CA ALA A 299 6.15 -18.31 21.42
C ALA A 299 7.29 -19.22 20.91
N VAL A 300 8.03 -19.89 21.80
CA VAL A 300 9.10 -20.85 21.45
C VAL A 300 8.53 -22.25 21.18
N LEU A 301 7.38 -22.58 21.75
CA LEU A 301 6.82 -23.94 21.78
C LEU A 301 5.71 -24.13 20.74
N THR A 302 5.79 -25.22 19.97
CA THR A 302 4.76 -25.65 19.03
C THR A 302 4.11 -26.95 19.51
N LYS A 303 2.77 -27.02 19.51
CA LYS A 303 2.01 -28.17 20.02
C LYS A 303 2.16 -29.39 19.10
N ALA A 304 2.68 -30.49 19.64
CA ALA A 304 2.84 -31.75 18.93
C ALA A 304 1.54 -32.56 18.93
N ASN A 305 0.97 -32.80 17.75
CA ASN A 305 -0.25 -33.60 17.60
C ASN A 305 0.05 -35.11 17.76
N VAL A 306 -0.31 -35.67 18.92
CA VAL A 306 -0.33 -37.12 19.16
C VAL A 306 -1.70 -37.52 19.65
N VAL A 307 -2.36 -38.44 18.92
CA VAL A 307 -3.65 -38.99 19.32
C VAL A 307 -3.45 -39.92 20.52
N ARG A 308 -3.92 -39.51 21.70
CA ARG A 308 -4.12 -40.43 22.83
C ARG A 308 -5.48 -41.11 22.68
N SER A 309 -5.47 -42.43 22.58
CA SER A 309 -6.67 -43.26 22.57
C SER A 309 -7.26 -43.37 23.99
N GLY A 310 -8.44 -42.81 24.24
CA GLY A 310 -9.14 -42.99 25.52
C GLY A 310 -10.44 -42.20 25.66
N GLU A 311 -11.52 -42.96 25.90
CA GLU A 311 -12.82 -42.53 26.46
C GLU A 311 -13.72 -41.62 25.60
N VAL A 312 -14.98 -41.46 26.04
CA VAL A 312 -16.17 -41.36 25.17
C VAL A 312 -17.22 -40.38 25.73
N ALA A 313 -18.07 -39.85 24.83
CA ALA A 313 -19.32 -39.10 25.05
C ALA A 313 -19.19 -37.58 25.36
N ALA A 314 -20.11 -36.71 24.90
CA ALA A 314 -21.08 -36.83 23.81
C ALA A 314 -21.66 -35.46 23.41
N GLY A 315 -22.03 -35.29 22.12
CA GLY A 315 -23.15 -34.45 21.70
C GLY A 315 -22.93 -32.93 21.54
N ALA A 316 -22.40 -32.51 20.38
CA ALA A 316 -22.75 -31.24 19.74
C ALA A 316 -22.45 -31.31 18.23
N GLU A 317 -23.42 -30.98 17.37
CA GLU A 317 -23.21 -31.00 15.91
C GLU A 317 -22.64 -29.67 15.40
N GLY A 318 -21.46 -29.72 14.77
CA GLY A 318 -20.76 -28.56 14.23
C GLY A 318 -19.61 -29.01 13.33
N GLY A 319 -19.96 -29.44 12.11
CA GLY A 319 -19.10 -30.29 11.29
C GLY A 319 -17.78 -29.67 10.82
N CYS A 320 -16.67 -30.11 11.40
CA CYS A 320 -15.42 -30.30 10.67
C CYS A 320 -15.39 -31.76 10.19
N SER A 321 -15.44 -32.00 8.88
CA SER A 321 -15.63 -33.34 8.31
C SER A 321 -14.33 -34.15 8.31
N GLN A 322 -13.99 -34.75 9.44
CA GLN A 322 -13.13 -35.94 9.48
C GLN A 322 -13.97 -37.15 9.10
N PHE A 323 -13.46 -37.97 8.17
CA PHE A 323 -14.09 -39.25 7.85
C PHE A 323 -13.94 -40.24 9.01
N MET A 324 -14.90 -41.14 9.16
CA MET A 324 -14.89 -42.23 10.12
C MET A 324 -14.92 -43.59 9.41
N VAL A 325 -14.41 -44.63 10.08
CA VAL A 325 -14.53 -46.01 9.61
C VAL A 325 -16.00 -46.42 9.63
N GLY A 326 -16.55 -46.64 8.43
CA GLY A 326 -17.95 -46.94 8.19
C GLY A 326 -18.66 -45.95 7.26
N ASP A 327 -18.08 -44.77 7.00
CA ASP A 327 -18.69 -43.71 6.18
C ASP A 327 -18.85 -44.11 4.71
N LEU A 328 -19.91 -43.62 4.07
CA LEU A 328 -20.12 -43.73 2.62
C LEU A 328 -19.54 -42.48 1.93
N VAL A 329 -18.56 -42.70 1.05
CA VAL A 329 -17.81 -41.64 0.37
C VAL A 329 -17.84 -41.87 -1.15
N GLN A 330 -18.05 -40.79 -1.92
CA GLN A 330 -17.95 -40.86 -3.37
C GLN A 330 -16.50 -40.61 -3.79
N ILE A 331 -15.91 -41.59 -4.47
CA ILE A 331 -14.56 -41.48 -5.05
C ILE A 331 -14.61 -40.41 -6.16
N CYS A 332 -13.60 -39.55 -6.21
CA CYS A 332 -13.58 -38.43 -7.16
C CYS A 332 -13.73 -38.93 -8.61
N TYR A 333 -14.52 -38.24 -9.43
CA TYR A 333 -14.75 -38.56 -10.84
C TYR A 333 -13.79 -37.82 -11.80
N ASP A 334 -13.00 -36.89 -11.28
CA ASP A 334 -12.00 -36.10 -12.01
C ASP A 334 -10.66 -36.84 -12.00
N ILE A 335 -10.24 -37.33 -13.17
CA ILE A 335 -9.03 -38.16 -13.36
C ILE A 335 -7.76 -37.38 -13.00
N ASP A 336 -7.63 -36.13 -13.44
CA ASP A 336 -6.42 -35.35 -13.22
C ASP A 336 -6.31 -34.93 -11.75
N ARG A 337 -7.44 -34.62 -11.13
CA ARG A 337 -7.49 -34.30 -9.70
C ARG A 337 -7.22 -35.51 -8.80
N ILE A 338 -7.76 -36.69 -9.09
CA ILE A 338 -7.44 -37.89 -8.28
C ILE A 338 -6.01 -38.37 -8.51
N LYS A 339 -5.48 -38.26 -9.73
CA LYS A 339 -4.06 -38.51 -10.04
C LYS A 339 -3.12 -37.54 -9.33
N LEU A 340 -3.54 -36.29 -9.11
CA LEU A 340 -2.78 -35.34 -8.30
C LEU A 340 -2.84 -35.66 -6.80
N LEU A 341 -3.99 -36.08 -6.29
CA LEU A 341 -4.20 -36.39 -4.86
C LEU A 341 -3.49 -37.67 -4.40
N GLN A 342 -3.35 -38.69 -5.26
CA GLN A 342 -2.62 -39.92 -4.90
C GLN A 342 -1.08 -39.75 -4.89
N ARG A 343 -0.52 -38.63 -5.38
CA ARG A 343 0.94 -38.44 -5.43
C ARG A 343 1.52 -38.30 -4.02
N GLY A 344 2.52 -39.11 -3.70
CA GLY A 344 3.05 -39.26 -2.34
C GLY A 344 2.17 -40.07 -1.37
N HIS A 345 0.92 -40.36 -1.75
CA HIS A 345 -0.07 -41.11 -0.98
C HIS A 345 -0.39 -42.43 -1.71
N GLY A 346 0.63 -43.30 -1.80
CA GLY A 346 0.56 -44.60 -2.49
C GLY A 346 0.70 -44.60 -4.02
N GLU A 347 0.71 -43.42 -4.66
CA GLU A 347 0.66 -43.20 -6.11
C GLU A 347 -0.61 -43.71 -6.80
N TRP A 348 -0.87 -43.21 -8.02
CA TRP A 348 -2.01 -43.65 -8.82
C TRP A 348 -1.72 -44.96 -9.57
N ALA A 349 -2.58 -45.95 -9.40
CA ALA A 349 -2.59 -47.17 -10.20
C ALA A 349 -3.75 -47.17 -11.21
N GLU A 350 -3.50 -47.48 -12.49
CA GLU A 350 -4.54 -47.55 -13.53
C GLU A 350 -5.65 -48.59 -13.23
N ALA A 351 -5.39 -49.56 -12.34
CA ALA A 351 -6.42 -50.47 -11.81
C ALA A 351 -7.53 -49.76 -11.00
N MET A 352 -7.34 -48.49 -10.62
CA MET A 352 -8.33 -47.66 -9.92
C MET A 352 -9.28 -46.92 -10.88
N LEU A 353 -9.05 -46.93 -12.21
CA LEU A 353 -9.97 -46.31 -13.19
C LEU A 353 -11.44 -46.76 -13.03
N PRO A 354 -11.75 -48.04 -12.74
CA PRO A 354 -13.12 -48.50 -12.52
C PRO A 354 -13.78 -48.04 -11.22
N THR A 355 -13.12 -47.25 -10.36
CA THR A 355 -13.68 -46.76 -9.08
C THR A 355 -14.04 -45.28 -9.08
N LEU A 356 -13.58 -44.49 -10.07
CA LEU A 356 -13.96 -43.07 -10.18
C LEU A 356 -15.47 -42.87 -10.20
N GLY A 357 -15.95 -41.88 -9.44
CA GLY A 357 -17.36 -41.54 -9.32
C GLY A 357 -18.23 -42.54 -8.56
N LYS A 358 -17.71 -43.72 -8.18
CA LYS A 358 -18.47 -44.70 -7.39
C LYS A 358 -18.55 -44.29 -5.93
N VAL A 359 -19.65 -44.67 -5.28
CA VAL A 359 -19.76 -44.64 -3.82
C VAL A 359 -19.11 -45.90 -3.26
N GLY A 360 -18.17 -45.73 -2.34
CA GLY A 360 -17.56 -46.79 -1.56
C GLY A 360 -17.69 -46.51 -0.07
N ARG A 361 -17.27 -47.46 0.76
CA ARG A 361 -17.30 -47.36 2.22
C ARG A 361 -15.89 -47.25 2.79
N VAL A 362 -15.63 -46.31 3.68
CA VAL A 362 -14.35 -46.20 4.40
C VAL A 362 -14.22 -47.41 5.33
N GLN A 363 -13.35 -48.35 4.97
CA GLN A 363 -13.12 -49.60 5.70
C GLN A 363 -12.02 -49.44 6.76
N GLN A 364 -11.04 -48.56 6.51
CA GLN A 364 -9.95 -48.26 7.43
C GLN A 364 -9.41 -46.86 7.15
N ILE A 365 -8.88 -46.19 8.18
CA ILE A 365 -8.13 -44.94 8.08
C ILE A 365 -6.71 -45.24 8.57
N TYR A 366 -5.70 -44.81 7.83
CA TYR A 366 -4.29 -45.03 8.13
C TYR A 366 -3.71 -43.87 8.96
N SER A 367 -2.53 -44.08 9.57
CA SER A 367 -1.89 -43.12 10.49
C SER A 367 -1.35 -41.85 9.82
N ASP A 368 -1.24 -41.87 8.50
CA ASP A 368 -0.94 -40.75 7.58
C ASP A 368 -2.22 -40.01 7.12
N SER A 369 -3.40 -40.48 7.54
CA SER A 369 -4.75 -40.06 7.12
C SER A 369 -5.27 -40.63 5.79
N ASP A 370 -4.59 -41.60 5.17
CA ASP A 370 -5.11 -42.25 3.95
C ASP A 370 -6.35 -43.11 4.24
N LEU A 371 -7.27 -43.18 3.26
CA LEU A 371 -8.54 -43.88 3.38
C LEU A 371 -8.55 -45.18 2.57
N LYS A 372 -8.69 -46.32 3.25
CA LYS A 372 -8.99 -47.59 2.58
C LYS A 372 -10.48 -47.65 2.27
N VAL A 373 -10.86 -47.52 1.00
CA VAL A 373 -12.28 -47.48 0.57
C VAL A 373 -12.68 -48.76 -0.17
N GLU A 374 -13.76 -49.40 0.28
CA GLU A 374 -14.33 -50.61 -0.32
C GLU A 374 -15.47 -50.23 -1.29
N SER A 375 -15.34 -50.62 -2.57
CA SER A 375 -16.28 -50.23 -3.64
C SER A 375 -17.53 -51.11 -3.67
N LEU A 376 -18.70 -50.55 -3.36
CA LEU A 376 -19.97 -51.26 -3.33
C LEU A 376 -20.58 -51.44 -4.72
N CYS A 377 -20.12 -52.43 -5.50
CA CYS A 377 -20.89 -52.97 -6.63
C CYS A 377 -20.38 -54.31 -7.20
N THR A 378 -21.11 -55.40 -6.94
CA THR A 378 -21.14 -56.60 -7.79
C THR A 378 -22.52 -57.25 -7.79
N LEU A 379 -23.17 -57.23 -8.96
CA LEU A 379 -24.33 -58.02 -9.43
C LEU A 379 -25.77 -57.77 -8.86
N CYS A 380 -26.68 -57.64 -9.83
CA CYS A 380 -28.03 -58.21 -9.96
C CYS A 380 -29.17 -57.89 -8.96
N ASP A 381 -30.20 -57.24 -9.52
CA ASP A 381 -31.60 -57.71 -9.64
C ASP A 381 -32.49 -58.02 -8.41
N THR A 382 -33.79 -57.76 -8.62
CA THR A 382 -34.99 -58.23 -7.88
C THR A 382 -35.34 -57.70 -6.47
N ILE A 383 -36.47 -56.98 -6.43
CA ILE A 383 -37.66 -57.19 -5.56
C ILE A 383 -37.50 -57.18 -4.01
N ALA A 384 -38.04 -56.09 -3.39
CA ALA A 384 -38.73 -56.03 -2.08
C ALA A 384 -37.90 -56.43 -0.81
N VAL A 385 -38.31 -56.16 0.45
CA VAL A 385 -39.63 -55.96 1.08
C VAL A 385 -39.60 -54.83 2.13
N LEU A 386 -40.82 -54.35 2.47
CA LEU A 386 -41.27 -53.56 3.64
C LEU A 386 -40.53 -53.88 4.97
N THR A 387 -40.54 -53.02 5.99
CA THR A 387 -41.53 -51.99 6.39
C THR A 387 -40.85 -50.63 6.72
N GLU A 388 -41.49 -49.52 7.13
CA GLU A 388 -42.89 -49.27 7.55
C GLU A 388 -43.38 -47.84 7.24
N SER A 389 -44.37 -47.33 7.99
CA SER A 389 -45.00 -45.99 7.90
C SER A 389 -45.62 -45.65 9.29
N PRO A 390 -46.24 -44.48 9.61
CA PRO A 390 -46.81 -43.40 8.76
C PRO A 390 -46.36 -41.95 9.16
N SER A 391 -46.75 -40.83 8.54
CA SER A 391 -47.37 -40.54 7.21
C SER A 391 -47.31 -39.03 6.90
N VAL A 392 -46.85 -38.63 5.71
CA VAL A 392 -47.29 -37.41 4.98
C VAL A 392 -47.22 -37.70 3.47
N PRO A 393 -48.22 -37.35 2.62
CA PRO A 393 -48.18 -37.67 1.19
C PRO A 393 -47.17 -36.83 0.38
N ALA A 394 -46.26 -37.51 -0.34
CA ALA A 394 -45.20 -36.88 -1.13
C ALA A 394 -45.70 -36.06 -2.34
N GLU A 395 -46.92 -36.31 -2.83
CA GLU A 395 -47.49 -35.63 -4.01
C GLU A 395 -47.78 -34.14 -3.78
N ARG A 396 -47.93 -33.70 -2.52
CA ARG A 396 -47.94 -32.26 -2.22
C ARG A 396 -46.56 -31.64 -2.39
N LEU A 397 -45.48 -32.38 -2.13
CA LEU A 397 -44.11 -31.86 -2.22
C LEU A 397 -43.71 -31.60 -3.67
N SER A 398 -44.06 -32.48 -4.61
CA SER A 398 -43.79 -32.28 -6.04
C SER A 398 -44.58 -31.10 -6.63
N GLN A 399 -45.85 -30.91 -6.22
CA GLN A 399 -46.66 -29.76 -6.61
C GLN A 399 -46.17 -28.43 -5.99
N LEU A 400 -45.69 -28.45 -4.73
CA LEU A 400 -45.08 -27.29 -4.08
C LEU A 400 -43.71 -26.93 -4.68
N LEU A 401 -42.88 -27.92 -5.02
CA LEU A 401 -41.59 -27.70 -5.65
C LEU A 401 -41.72 -27.09 -7.06
N LYS A 402 -42.73 -27.49 -7.85
CA LYS A 402 -43.05 -26.80 -9.11
C LYS A 402 -43.37 -25.32 -8.88
N LYS A 403 -44.29 -25.03 -7.95
CA LYS A 403 -44.67 -23.67 -7.55
C LYS A 403 -43.57 -22.85 -6.85
N LEU A 404 -42.43 -23.44 -6.53
CA LEU A 404 -41.26 -22.76 -5.95
C LEU A 404 -40.16 -22.47 -6.98
N PHE A 405 -40.17 -23.15 -8.14
CA PHE A 405 -39.25 -22.89 -9.26
C PHE A 405 -39.92 -22.19 -10.45
N GLU A 406 -41.25 -22.15 -10.50
CA GLU A 406 -42.02 -21.24 -11.35
C GLU A 406 -41.82 -19.78 -10.88
N THR A 407 -40.69 -19.16 -11.24
CA THR A 407 -40.59 -17.70 -11.32
C THR A 407 -41.71 -17.22 -12.24
N GLN A 408 -42.52 -16.26 -11.74
CA GLN A 408 -43.78 -15.86 -12.38
C GLN A 408 -43.64 -15.71 -13.90
N GLU A 409 -44.41 -16.52 -14.65
CA GLU A 409 -44.53 -16.40 -16.09
C GLU A 409 -45.23 -15.08 -16.42
N SER A 410 -44.41 -14.05 -16.60
CA SER A 410 -44.79 -12.82 -17.28
C SER A 410 -45.26 -13.18 -18.67
N GLY A 411 -46.57 -13.10 -18.93
CA GLY A 411 -47.19 -13.42 -20.22
C GLY A 411 -46.83 -12.47 -21.37
N ASP A 412 -45.82 -11.62 -21.19
CA ASP A 412 -45.20 -10.80 -22.23
C ASP A 412 -43.98 -11.56 -22.79
N ILE A 413 -44.07 -11.92 -24.07
CA ILE A 413 -43.04 -12.65 -24.81
C ILE A 413 -41.76 -11.82 -24.93
N ASN A 414 -41.85 -10.49 -24.90
CA ASN A 414 -40.69 -9.60 -24.93
C ASN A 414 -39.95 -9.61 -23.60
N GLU A 415 -40.68 -9.65 -22.48
CA GLU A 415 -40.08 -9.86 -21.15
C GLU A 415 -39.43 -11.25 -21.05
N GLU A 416 -40.04 -12.28 -21.65
CA GLU A 416 -39.43 -13.62 -21.72
C GLU A 416 -38.15 -13.64 -22.57
N LEU A 417 -38.17 -13.02 -23.76
CA LEU A 417 -37.03 -12.93 -24.69
C LEU A 417 -35.86 -12.15 -24.06
N VAL A 418 -36.12 -10.99 -23.46
CA VAL A 418 -35.08 -10.16 -22.83
C VAL A 418 -34.47 -10.86 -21.62
N LYS A 419 -35.26 -11.58 -20.81
CA LYS A 419 -34.75 -12.43 -19.71
C LYS A 419 -33.85 -13.55 -20.24
N ALA A 420 -34.27 -14.28 -21.28
CA ALA A 420 -33.49 -15.36 -21.86
C ALA A 420 -32.17 -14.84 -22.45
N ALA A 421 -32.23 -13.71 -23.18
CA ALA A 421 -31.06 -13.05 -23.76
C ALA A 421 -30.08 -12.50 -22.70
N ALA A 422 -30.58 -11.93 -21.59
CA ALA A 422 -29.74 -11.48 -20.47
C ALA A 422 -29.04 -12.63 -19.73
N ASN A 423 -29.66 -13.81 -19.70
CA ASN A 423 -29.12 -15.01 -19.06
C ASN A 423 -28.17 -15.82 -19.97
N GLY A 424 -28.15 -15.55 -21.28
CA GLY A 424 -27.36 -16.32 -22.25
C GLY A 424 -27.99 -17.63 -22.69
N ASP A 425 -29.29 -17.83 -22.46
CA ASP A 425 -30.01 -19.06 -22.78
C ASP A 425 -30.32 -19.13 -24.29
N LEU A 426 -29.32 -19.56 -25.06
CA LEU A 426 -29.39 -19.63 -26.52
C LEU A 426 -30.56 -20.49 -27.01
N ALA A 427 -30.83 -21.62 -26.35
CA ALA A 427 -31.90 -22.54 -26.74
C ALA A 427 -33.28 -21.90 -26.52
N LYS A 428 -33.49 -21.27 -25.35
CA LYS A 428 -34.75 -20.56 -25.08
C LYS A 428 -34.94 -19.33 -25.97
N VAL A 429 -33.88 -18.58 -26.28
CA VAL A 429 -33.96 -17.49 -27.27
C VAL A 429 -34.35 -18.04 -28.65
N GLU A 430 -33.75 -19.14 -29.11
CA GLU A 430 -34.08 -19.74 -30.41
C GLU A 430 -35.54 -20.21 -30.48
N ASP A 431 -36.07 -20.83 -29.41
CA ASP A 431 -37.46 -21.29 -29.36
C ASP A 431 -38.47 -20.14 -29.24
N ILE A 432 -38.12 -19.03 -28.57
CA ILE A 432 -38.97 -17.83 -28.56
C ILE A 432 -38.98 -17.16 -29.94
N LEU A 433 -37.84 -17.08 -30.63
CA LEU A 433 -37.73 -16.50 -31.98
C LEU A 433 -38.45 -17.30 -33.09
N LYS A 434 -38.94 -18.51 -32.80
CA LYS A 434 -39.80 -19.31 -33.69
C LYS A 434 -41.30 -18.99 -33.56
N ARG A 435 -41.70 -18.21 -32.55
CA ARG A 435 -43.10 -17.87 -32.27
C ARG A 435 -43.55 -16.74 -33.22
N PRO A 436 -44.76 -16.79 -33.82
CA PRO A 436 -45.17 -15.84 -34.87
C PRO A 436 -45.53 -14.44 -34.35
N ASP A 437 -45.54 -14.27 -33.03
CA ASP A 437 -45.96 -13.08 -32.27
C ASP A 437 -44.79 -12.39 -31.53
N VAL A 438 -43.55 -12.82 -31.76
CA VAL A 438 -42.34 -12.22 -31.17
C VAL A 438 -41.90 -10.96 -31.93
N ASP A 439 -41.60 -9.88 -31.20
CA ASP A 439 -40.81 -8.76 -31.72
C ASP A 439 -39.35 -8.91 -31.23
N VAL A 440 -38.40 -9.10 -32.17
CA VAL A 440 -36.97 -9.19 -31.86
C VAL A 440 -36.42 -7.87 -31.25
N ASN A 441 -37.09 -6.75 -31.53
CA ASN A 441 -36.78 -5.41 -31.01
C ASN A 441 -37.65 -5.04 -29.79
N GLY A 442 -38.49 -5.97 -29.33
CA GLY A 442 -39.38 -5.76 -28.18
C GLY A 442 -38.63 -5.35 -26.92
N GLN A 443 -39.10 -4.29 -26.27
CA GLN A 443 -38.43 -3.71 -25.11
C GLN A 443 -39.04 -4.16 -23.78
N CYS A 444 -38.25 -4.82 -22.93
CA CYS A 444 -38.61 -5.08 -21.53
C CYS A 444 -37.96 -4.03 -20.61
N ALA A 445 -38.75 -3.39 -19.75
CA ALA A 445 -38.35 -2.27 -18.88
C ALA A 445 -37.73 -1.04 -19.61
N GLY A 446 -37.67 -1.05 -20.94
CA GLY A 446 -36.99 -0.05 -21.78
C GLY A 446 -35.72 -0.53 -22.48
N HIS A 447 -35.38 -1.83 -22.42
CA HIS A 447 -34.22 -2.41 -23.10
C HIS A 447 -34.62 -3.53 -24.06
N THR A 448 -33.95 -3.64 -25.20
CA THR A 448 -34.11 -4.74 -26.17
C THR A 448 -33.32 -5.98 -25.74
N ALA A 449 -33.64 -7.13 -26.35
CA ALA A 449 -32.89 -8.37 -26.14
C ALA A 449 -31.42 -8.23 -26.56
N MET A 450 -31.15 -7.44 -27.60
CA MET A 450 -29.81 -7.18 -28.11
C MET A 450 -28.96 -6.38 -27.11
N GLN A 451 -29.52 -5.32 -26.52
CA GLN A 451 -28.88 -4.52 -25.48
C GLN A 451 -28.56 -5.38 -24.25
N ALA A 452 -29.53 -6.19 -23.81
CA ALA A 452 -29.38 -7.07 -22.65
C ALA A 452 -28.32 -8.18 -22.84
N ALA A 453 -28.27 -8.81 -24.02
CA ALA A 453 -27.21 -9.76 -24.36
C ALA A 453 -25.83 -9.08 -24.49
N SER A 454 -25.79 -7.87 -25.04
CA SER A 454 -24.55 -7.10 -25.25
C SER A 454 -23.86 -6.77 -23.93
N GLN A 455 -24.61 -6.30 -22.93
CA GLN A 455 -24.07 -5.92 -21.62
C GLN A 455 -23.54 -7.12 -20.82
N ASN A 456 -24.04 -8.33 -21.06
CA ASN A 456 -23.69 -9.52 -20.30
C ASN A 456 -22.67 -10.44 -21.01
N GLY A 457 -22.22 -10.10 -22.21
CA GLY A 457 -21.18 -10.85 -22.93
C GLY A 457 -21.66 -12.03 -23.76
N HIS A 458 -22.97 -12.14 -24.05
CA HIS A 458 -23.57 -13.35 -24.63
C HIS A 458 -23.40 -13.46 -26.16
N VAL A 459 -22.15 -13.61 -26.58
CA VAL A 459 -21.67 -13.64 -27.98
C VAL A 459 -22.53 -14.50 -28.92
N ASP A 460 -22.96 -15.70 -28.52
CA ASP A 460 -23.73 -16.59 -29.40
C ASP A 460 -25.22 -16.24 -29.49
N VAL A 461 -25.80 -15.65 -28.43
CA VAL A 461 -27.14 -15.03 -28.48
C VAL A 461 -27.14 -13.82 -29.43
N LEU A 462 -26.09 -13.00 -29.39
CA LEU A 462 -25.93 -11.85 -30.29
C LEU A 462 -25.83 -12.31 -31.76
N LYS A 463 -25.06 -13.37 -32.06
CA LYS A 463 -25.00 -13.99 -33.40
C LYS A 463 -26.32 -14.60 -33.86
N LEU A 464 -27.20 -14.99 -32.93
CA LEU A 464 -28.54 -15.48 -33.26
C LEU A 464 -29.48 -14.31 -33.57
N LEU A 465 -29.57 -13.31 -32.70
CA LEU A 465 -30.41 -12.12 -32.88
C LEU A 465 -30.09 -11.37 -34.19
N LEU A 466 -28.79 -11.26 -34.55
CA LEU A 466 -28.35 -10.68 -35.83
C LEU A 466 -28.93 -11.37 -37.08
N LYS A 467 -29.30 -12.66 -37.02
CA LYS A 467 -29.94 -13.37 -38.14
C LYS A 467 -31.42 -13.03 -38.31
N HIS A 468 -32.05 -12.46 -37.28
CA HIS A 468 -33.48 -12.15 -37.24
C HIS A 468 -33.78 -10.66 -37.50
N ASN A 469 -32.86 -9.93 -38.15
CA ASN A 469 -33.03 -8.52 -38.54
C ASN A 469 -33.31 -7.58 -37.33
N VAL A 470 -32.56 -7.79 -36.25
CA VAL A 470 -32.57 -6.94 -35.05
C VAL A 470 -31.99 -5.56 -35.33
N ASP A 471 -32.58 -4.52 -34.72
CA ASP A 471 -32.08 -3.15 -34.76
C ASP A 471 -30.97 -2.94 -33.72
N LEU A 472 -29.77 -2.58 -34.18
CA LEU A 472 -28.61 -2.31 -33.34
C LEU A 472 -28.58 -0.85 -32.86
N GLU A 473 -29.25 0.03 -33.58
CA GLU A 473 -29.27 1.47 -33.34
C GLU A 473 -30.47 1.90 -32.48
N ALA A 474 -31.33 0.95 -32.10
CA ALA A 474 -32.41 1.13 -31.14
C ALA A 474 -31.90 1.75 -29.82
N GLU A 475 -32.44 2.92 -29.48
CA GLU A 475 -32.07 3.71 -28.30
C GLU A 475 -32.96 3.41 -27.09
N ASP A 476 -32.36 3.41 -25.90
CA ASP A 476 -33.05 3.31 -24.62
C ASP A 476 -33.55 4.69 -24.09
N LYS A 477 -33.89 4.75 -22.79
CA LYS A 477 -34.30 5.98 -22.10
C LYS A 477 -33.17 7.00 -21.92
N ASP A 478 -31.92 6.60 -21.73
CA ASP A 478 -30.74 7.49 -21.72
C ASP A 478 -30.14 7.73 -23.12
N GLY A 479 -30.61 7.01 -24.15
CA GLY A 479 -30.13 7.08 -25.54
C GLY A 479 -28.96 6.15 -25.84
N ASP A 480 -28.71 5.19 -24.95
CA ASP A 480 -27.72 4.15 -25.14
C ASP A 480 -28.24 3.11 -26.14
N ARG A 481 -27.35 2.69 -27.05
CA ARG A 481 -27.59 1.68 -28.10
C ARG A 481 -26.89 0.37 -27.73
N ALA A 482 -27.02 -0.68 -28.55
CA ALA A 482 -26.38 -1.97 -28.26
C ALA A 482 -24.86 -1.86 -28.01
N VAL A 483 -24.18 -0.96 -28.73
CA VAL A 483 -22.74 -0.65 -28.57
C VAL A 483 -22.40 0.04 -27.24
N HIS A 484 -23.28 0.90 -26.71
CA HIS A 484 -23.10 1.50 -25.39
C HIS A 484 -23.24 0.45 -24.29
N HIS A 485 -24.26 -0.41 -24.38
CA HIS A 485 -24.44 -1.54 -23.47
C HIS A 485 -23.28 -2.53 -23.53
N ALA A 486 -22.72 -2.82 -24.71
CA ALA A 486 -21.49 -3.61 -24.84
C ALA A 486 -20.30 -2.96 -24.10
N ALA A 487 -20.17 -1.63 -24.16
CA ALA A 487 -19.13 -0.90 -23.44
C ALA A 487 -19.37 -0.74 -21.92
N PHE A 488 -20.57 -1.05 -21.43
CA PHE A 488 -20.83 -1.29 -20.00
C PHE A 488 -20.34 -2.67 -19.54
N GLY A 489 -20.07 -3.60 -20.45
CA GLY A 489 -19.45 -4.90 -20.20
C GLY A 489 -17.92 -4.90 -20.39
N ASP A 490 -17.26 -6.00 -20.00
CA ASP A 490 -15.80 -6.18 -20.08
C ASP A 490 -15.36 -7.01 -21.32
N GLU A 491 -16.31 -7.35 -22.19
CA GLU A 491 -16.14 -8.33 -23.28
C GLU A 491 -15.97 -7.65 -24.65
N GLY A 492 -14.72 -7.42 -25.06
CA GLY A 492 -14.40 -6.85 -26.39
C GLY A 492 -14.93 -7.69 -27.56
N SER A 493 -15.14 -8.98 -27.35
CA SER A 493 -15.77 -9.91 -28.31
C SER A 493 -17.17 -9.49 -28.75
N VAL A 494 -17.92 -8.79 -27.89
CA VAL A 494 -19.24 -8.21 -28.22
C VAL A 494 -19.10 -7.05 -29.21
N ILE A 495 -18.08 -6.19 -29.04
CA ILE A 495 -17.82 -5.05 -29.94
C ILE A 495 -17.51 -5.57 -31.35
N GLU A 496 -16.73 -6.63 -31.48
CA GLU A 496 -16.44 -7.29 -32.78
C GLU A 496 -17.72 -7.80 -33.46
N VAL A 497 -18.64 -8.40 -32.71
CA VAL A 497 -19.93 -8.90 -33.25
C VAL A 497 -20.85 -7.75 -33.66
N LEU A 498 -20.95 -6.68 -32.86
CA LEU A 498 -21.76 -5.51 -33.17
C LEU A 498 -21.22 -4.72 -34.37
N HIS A 499 -19.89 -4.55 -34.44
CA HIS A 499 -19.22 -3.92 -35.58
C HIS A 499 -19.47 -4.71 -36.88
N ARG A 500 -19.39 -6.05 -36.85
CA ARG A 500 -19.76 -6.90 -37.99
C ARG A 500 -21.26 -6.87 -38.32
N GLY A 501 -22.11 -6.56 -37.33
CA GLY A 501 -23.53 -6.27 -37.53
C GLY A 501 -23.81 -4.90 -38.18
N GLY A 502 -22.80 -4.03 -38.29
CA GLY A 502 -22.92 -2.70 -38.88
C GLY A 502 -23.23 -1.56 -37.89
N ALA A 503 -23.12 -1.79 -36.58
CA ALA A 503 -23.41 -0.78 -35.56
C ALA A 503 -22.40 0.38 -35.53
N ASP A 504 -22.87 1.59 -35.25
CA ASP A 504 -22.03 2.79 -35.18
C ASP A 504 -21.22 2.87 -33.87
N LEU A 505 -19.93 2.51 -33.93
CA LEU A 505 -19.01 2.62 -32.78
C LEU A 505 -18.76 4.08 -32.32
N ASN A 506 -19.16 5.07 -33.11
CA ASN A 506 -19.09 6.49 -32.78
C ASN A 506 -20.44 7.07 -32.33
N ALA A 507 -21.47 6.24 -32.17
CA ALA A 507 -22.80 6.65 -31.72
C ALA A 507 -22.75 7.43 -30.39
N ARG A 508 -23.63 8.42 -30.24
CA ARG A 508 -23.64 9.34 -29.08
C ARG A 508 -25.02 9.35 -28.42
N ASN A 509 -25.07 8.98 -27.14
CA ASN A 509 -26.30 8.96 -26.35
C ASN A 509 -26.81 10.37 -26.00
N LYS A 510 -27.85 10.52 -25.17
CA LYS A 510 -28.43 11.85 -24.84
C LYS A 510 -27.47 12.74 -24.02
N ARG A 511 -26.42 12.16 -23.43
CA ARG A 511 -25.29 12.87 -22.78
C ARG A 511 -24.13 13.10 -23.75
N LYS A 512 -24.34 12.88 -25.04
CA LYS A 512 -23.35 12.89 -26.14
C LYS A 512 -22.19 11.90 -25.97
N GLN A 513 -22.26 10.97 -25.02
CA GLN A 513 -21.18 10.02 -24.73
C GLN A 513 -21.15 8.90 -25.78
N THR A 514 -19.93 8.53 -26.19
CA THR A 514 -19.69 7.38 -27.07
C THR A 514 -19.44 6.10 -26.27
N PRO A 515 -19.53 4.90 -26.86
CA PRO A 515 -19.10 3.65 -26.24
C PRO A 515 -17.69 3.73 -25.64
N LEU A 516 -16.77 4.46 -26.29
CA LEU A 516 -15.41 4.68 -25.79
C LEU A 516 -15.36 5.48 -24.48
N HIS A 517 -16.21 6.49 -24.29
CA HIS A 517 -16.33 7.19 -22.99
C HIS A 517 -16.81 6.23 -21.89
N ILE A 518 -17.76 5.35 -22.20
CA ILE A 518 -18.30 4.38 -21.23
C ILE A 518 -17.22 3.36 -20.86
N ALA A 519 -16.53 2.76 -21.84
CA ALA A 519 -15.46 1.79 -21.61
C ALA A 519 -14.32 2.38 -20.75
N VAL A 520 -13.92 3.63 -21.01
CA VAL A 520 -12.90 4.36 -20.22
C VAL A 520 -13.42 4.74 -18.83
N ASN A 521 -14.69 5.14 -18.69
CA ASN A 521 -15.33 5.39 -17.39
C ASN A 521 -15.42 4.12 -16.53
N LYS A 522 -15.66 2.96 -17.15
CA LYS A 522 -15.85 1.68 -16.45
C LYS A 522 -14.53 1.00 -16.10
N GLY A 523 -13.57 0.97 -17.03
CA GLY A 523 -12.25 0.38 -16.82
C GLY A 523 -11.96 -0.85 -17.69
N HIS A 524 -12.70 -1.02 -18.77
CA HIS A 524 -12.66 -2.20 -19.63
C HIS A 524 -11.59 -2.04 -20.73
N LEU A 525 -10.31 -2.23 -20.35
CA LEU A 525 -9.16 -1.97 -21.23
C LEU A 525 -9.22 -2.75 -22.55
N GLN A 526 -9.74 -3.98 -22.53
CA GLN A 526 -9.89 -4.76 -23.76
C GLN A 526 -10.96 -4.17 -24.68
N VAL A 527 -12.07 -3.68 -24.13
CA VAL A 527 -13.12 -2.97 -24.90
C VAL A 527 -12.58 -1.66 -25.47
N VAL A 528 -11.80 -0.90 -24.69
CA VAL A 528 -11.14 0.34 -25.16
C VAL A 528 -10.22 0.05 -26.36
N LYS A 529 -9.38 -0.99 -26.28
CA LYS A 529 -8.53 -1.42 -27.40
C LYS A 529 -9.36 -1.81 -28.61
N THR A 530 -10.30 -2.74 -28.44
CA THR A 530 -11.11 -3.27 -29.55
C THR A 530 -11.95 -2.18 -30.26
N LEU A 531 -12.45 -1.17 -29.54
CA LEU A 531 -13.11 -0.01 -30.14
C LEU A 531 -12.16 0.81 -31.04
N LEU A 532 -10.92 1.01 -30.60
CA LEU A 532 -9.90 1.78 -31.32
C LEU A 532 -9.29 0.98 -32.49
N ASP A 533 -9.12 -0.33 -32.33
CA ASP A 533 -8.69 -1.27 -33.38
C ASP A 533 -9.69 -1.29 -34.56
N PHE A 534 -10.99 -1.06 -34.29
CA PHE A 534 -12.04 -0.88 -35.31
C PHE A 534 -12.27 0.58 -35.74
N GLY A 535 -11.36 1.51 -35.40
CA GLY A 535 -11.38 2.88 -35.90
C GLY A 535 -12.40 3.84 -35.25
N CYS A 536 -12.83 3.56 -34.01
CA CYS A 536 -13.59 4.55 -33.22
C CYS A 536 -12.75 5.84 -33.02
N HIS A 537 -13.38 7.00 -33.18
CA HIS A 537 -12.70 8.29 -33.12
C HIS A 537 -12.36 8.67 -31.66
N PRO A 538 -11.07 8.74 -31.28
CA PRO A 538 -10.65 8.80 -29.87
C PRO A 538 -10.93 10.14 -29.17
N SER A 539 -11.43 11.14 -29.90
CA SER A 539 -11.51 12.53 -29.45
C SER A 539 -12.85 13.20 -29.74
N LEU A 540 -13.93 12.42 -29.88
CA LEU A 540 -15.28 12.97 -29.74
C LEU A 540 -15.50 13.44 -28.30
N GLN A 541 -16.30 14.49 -28.10
CA GLN A 541 -16.61 15.07 -26.78
C GLN A 541 -17.98 14.62 -26.26
N ASP A 542 -18.23 14.72 -24.96
CA ASP A 542 -19.54 14.47 -24.33
C ASP A 542 -20.41 15.74 -24.16
N SER A 543 -21.30 15.79 -23.16
CA SER A 543 -22.10 16.97 -22.81
C SER A 543 -21.29 18.08 -22.13
N GLU A 544 -20.29 17.70 -21.34
CA GLU A 544 -19.41 18.60 -20.58
C GLU A 544 -18.20 19.06 -21.41
N GLY A 545 -18.08 18.55 -22.64
CA GLY A 545 -16.97 18.79 -23.54
C GLY A 545 -15.75 17.92 -23.23
N ASP A 546 -15.82 17.03 -22.25
CA ASP A 546 -14.74 16.10 -21.95
C ASP A 546 -14.63 15.07 -23.09
N THR A 547 -13.39 14.70 -23.43
CA THR A 547 -13.09 13.57 -24.34
C THR A 547 -12.77 12.30 -23.53
N PRO A 548 -12.70 11.11 -24.14
CA PRO A 548 -12.25 9.90 -23.44
C PRO A 548 -10.88 10.06 -22.76
N LEU A 549 -10.03 10.96 -23.27
CA LEU A 549 -8.75 11.30 -22.64
C LEU A 549 -8.93 12.09 -21.33
N HIS A 550 -9.89 13.02 -21.25
CA HIS A 550 -10.25 13.74 -20.03
C HIS A 550 -10.84 12.80 -18.97
N ASP A 551 -11.66 11.83 -19.40
CA ASP A 551 -12.16 10.74 -18.56
C ASP A 551 -11.02 9.88 -18.01
N ALA A 552 -10.08 9.42 -18.85
CA ALA A 552 -8.94 8.61 -18.43
C ALA A 552 -8.09 9.33 -17.36
N ILE A 553 -7.83 10.63 -17.54
CA ILE A 553 -7.15 11.49 -16.56
C ILE A 553 -7.96 11.56 -15.25
N SER A 554 -9.27 11.81 -15.34
CA SER A 554 -10.17 11.95 -14.19
C SER A 554 -10.37 10.65 -13.41
N LYS A 555 -10.31 9.48 -14.05
CA LYS A 555 -10.35 8.16 -13.38
C LYS A 555 -8.98 7.63 -12.96
N LYS A 556 -7.89 8.33 -13.32
CA LYS A 556 -6.48 7.90 -13.13
C LYS A 556 -6.17 6.54 -13.77
N ARG A 557 -6.48 6.42 -15.07
CA ARG A 557 -6.27 5.22 -15.90
C ARG A 557 -5.18 5.44 -16.94
N ASP A 558 -3.93 5.37 -16.47
CA ASP A 558 -2.74 5.70 -17.26
C ASP A 558 -2.46 4.66 -18.38
N ASP A 559 -2.96 3.44 -18.21
CA ASP A 559 -3.01 2.37 -19.21
C ASP A 559 -3.91 2.77 -20.40
N MET A 560 -5.12 3.24 -20.13
CA MET A 560 -6.07 3.71 -21.15
C MET A 560 -5.60 5.02 -21.78
N LEU A 561 -5.03 5.92 -20.98
CA LEU A 561 -4.42 7.16 -21.46
C LEU A 561 -3.35 6.88 -22.52
N SER A 562 -2.49 5.88 -22.27
CA SER A 562 -1.44 5.47 -23.21
C SER A 562 -2.03 4.93 -24.51
N VAL A 563 -3.02 4.04 -24.43
CA VAL A 563 -3.69 3.45 -25.60
C VAL A 563 -4.46 4.51 -26.41
N LEU A 564 -5.15 5.46 -25.76
CA LEU A 564 -5.84 6.56 -26.43
C LEU A 564 -4.86 7.47 -27.20
N LEU A 565 -3.72 7.82 -26.59
CA LEU A 565 -2.69 8.62 -27.25
C LEU A 565 -2.01 7.88 -28.41
N GLU A 566 -1.84 6.56 -28.29
CA GLU A 566 -1.31 5.70 -29.36
C GLU A 566 -2.30 5.53 -30.53
N ALA A 567 -3.60 5.58 -30.26
CA ALA A 567 -4.65 5.70 -31.28
C ALA A 567 -4.84 7.13 -31.83
N GLY A 568 -4.01 8.10 -31.42
CA GLY A 568 -4.03 9.46 -31.96
C GLY A 568 -5.02 10.42 -31.28
N ALA A 569 -5.36 10.20 -30.00
CA ALA A 569 -6.20 11.14 -29.26
C ALA A 569 -5.61 12.56 -29.21
N ASP A 570 -6.40 13.55 -29.63
CA ASP A 570 -6.02 14.95 -29.59
C ASP A 570 -5.98 15.49 -28.15
N VAL A 571 -4.81 15.99 -27.76
CA VAL A 571 -4.51 16.59 -26.45
C VAL A 571 -4.89 18.07 -26.36
N THR A 572 -5.14 18.74 -27.49
CA THR A 572 -5.43 20.19 -27.57
C THR A 572 -6.89 20.54 -27.29
N ILE A 573 -7.81 19.61 -27.59
CA ILE A 573 -9.26 19.84 -27.45
C ILE A 573 -9.60 20.22 -26.00
N THR A 574 -10.34 21.33 -25.86
CA THR A 574 -10.81 21.86 -24.57
C THR A 574 -12.24 21.43 -24.26
N ASN A 575 -12.51 21.10 -22.99
CA ASN A 575 -13.87 20.90 -22.50
C ASN A 575 -14.62 22.24 -22.29
N ASN A 576 -15.89 22.20 -21.86
CA ASN A 576 -16.73 23.39 -21.69
C ASN A 576 -16.17 24.41 -20.66
N ASN A 577 -15.16 24.03 -19.87
CA ASN A 577 -14.48 24.89 -18.89
C ASN A 577 -13.12 25.42 -19.42
N GLY A 578 -12.83 25.23 -20.70
CA GLY A 578 -11.58 25.63 -21.35
C GLY A 578 -10.37 24.73 -21.02
N PHE A 579 -10.54 23.63 -20.27
CA PHE A 579 -9.42 22.76 -19.94
C PHE A 579 -9.14 21.78 -21.08
N ASN A 580 -7.90 21.75 -21.58
CA ASN A 580 -7.37 20.67 -22.42
C ASN A 580 -6.75 19.55 -21.54
N ALA A 581 -6.20 18.50 -22.15
CA ALA A 581 -5.69 17.33 -21.43
C ALA A 581 -4.58 17.67 -20.41
N LEU A 582 -3.63 18.54 -20.76
CA LEU A 582 -2.58 18.98 -19.84
C LEU A 582 -3.14 19.82 -18.69
N HIS A 583 -4.05 20.75 -19.01
CA HIS A 583 -4.74 21.55 -17.99
C HIS A 583 -5.54 20.68 -17.01
N HIS A 584 -6.22 19.65 -17.50
CA HIS A 584 -7.01 18.74 -16.67
C HIS A 584 -6.12 17.86 -15.79
N ALA A 585 -5.00 17.33 -16.33
CA ALA A 585 -4.02 16.58 -15.54
C ALA A 585 -3.34 17.44 -14.46
N ALA A 586 -3.10 18.73 -14.76
CA ALA A 586 -2.62 19.71 -13.79
C ALA A 586 -3.66 20.03 -12.71
N LEU A 587 -4.91 20.30 -13.07
CA LEU A 587 -6.00 20.55 -12.12
C LEU A 587 -6.25 19.37 -11.17
N ARG A 588 -6.24 18.14 -11.70
CA ARG A 588 -6.50 16.89 -10.96
C ARG A 588 -5.33 16.39 -10.11
N GLY A 589 -4.13 16.96 -10.26
CA GLY A 589 -2.93 16.46 -9.60
C GLY A 589 -2.63 15.01 -9.97
N ASN A 590 -2.44 14.74 -11.27
CA ASN A 590 -2.03 13.41 -11.75
C ASN A 590 -0.63 13.46 -12.40
N PRO A 591 0.46 13.21 -11.63
CA PRO A 591 1.83 13.16 -12.15
C PRO A 591 2.07 12.03 -13.16
N SER A 592 1.32 10.93 -13.06
CA SER A 592 1.46 9.79 -13.97
C SER A 592 0.91 10.13 -15.35
N ALA A 593 -0.34 10.63 -15.41
CA ALA A 593 -0.91 11.13 -16.65
C ALA A 593 -0.12 12.31 -17.23
N MET A 594 0.37 13.24 -16.39
CA MET A 594 1.24 14.33 -16.85
C MET A 594 2.52 13.78 -17.51
N ARG A 595 3.19 12.80 -16.90
CA ARG A 595 4.42 12.20 -17.46
C ARG A 595 4.18 11.51 -18.81
N VAL A 596 3.05 10.83 -18.97
CA VAL A 596 2.64 10.16 -20.22
C VAL A 596 2.23 11.16 -21.29
N LEU A 597 1.46 12.20 -20.93
CA LEU A 597 1.14 13.30 -21.86
C LEU A 597 2.43 13.96 -22.35
N LEU A 598 3.30 14.42 -21.43
CA LEU A 598 4.57 15.08 -21.73
C LEU A 598 5.52 14.21 -22.58
N SER A 599 5.48 12.87 -22.49
CA SER A 599 6.31 11.98 -23.33
C SER A 599 5.68 11.63 -24.69
N LYS A 600 4.41 12.01 -24.92
CA LYS A 600 3.64 11.75 -26.14
C LYS A 600 3.17 13.03 -26.86
N LEU A 601 3.57 14.22 -26.39
CA LEU A 601 3.14 15.49 -27.01
C LEU A 601 3.59 15.59 -28.46
N PRO A 602 2.69 15.93 -29.42
CA PRO A 602 3.08 16.15 -30.81
C PRO A 602 3.87 17.46 -31.01
N ARG A 603 3.80 18.37 -30.04
CA ARG A 603 4.33 19.75 -30.10
C ARG A 603 4.73 20.19 -28.68
N PRO A 604 6.01 20.49 -28.37
CA PRO A 604 6.40 20.83 -26.99
C PRO A 604 5.72 22.08 -26.43
N TRP A 605 5.45 23.09 -27.26
CA TRP A 605 4.89 24.38 -26.83
C TRP A 605 3.43 24.34 -26.35
N ILE A 606 2.73 23.21 -26.51
CA ILE A 606 1.38 23.00 -25.95
C ILE A 606 1.36 23.08 -24.40
N VAL A 607 2.52 22.89 -23.75
CA VAL A 607 2.71 23.07 -22.30
C VAL A 607 2.42 24.51 -21.85
N ASP A 608 2.67 25.47 -22.73
CA ASP A 608 2.51 26.91 -22.52
C ASP A 608 1.19 27.47 -23.07
N GLU A 609 0.32 26.63 -23.65
CA GLU A 609 -1.01 27.06 -24.06
C GLU A 609 -1.83 27.54 -22.86
N LYS A 610 -2.65 28.58 -23.11
CA LYS A 610 -3.53 29.19 -22.12
C LYS A 610 -4.96 28.79 -22.42
N LYS A 611 -5.77 28.53 -21.39
CA LYS A 611 -7.23 28.58 -21.52
C LYS A 611 -7.74 30.03 -21.48
N ASP A 612 -9.05 30.22 -21.62
CA ASP A 612 -9.71 31.52 -21.87
C ASP A 612 -9.43 32.63 -20.84
N ASP A 613 -9.16 32.26 -19.57
CA ASP A 613 -8.77 33.19 -18.49
C ASP A 613 -7.24 33.41 -18.36
N GLY A 614 -6.48 32.93 -19.34
CA GLY A 614 -5.03 33.07 -19.44
C GLY A 614 -4.21 32.07 -18.62
N TYR A 615 -4.84 31.14 -17.88
CA TYR A 615 -4.10 30.13 -17.10
C TYR A 615 -3.48 29.07 -18.03
N THR A 616 -2.21 28.73 -17.78
CA THR A 616 -1.54 27.54 -18.34
C THR A 616 -1.60 26.35 -17.37
N ALA A 617 -1.17 25.16 -17.80
CA ALA A 617 -1.07 23.98 -16.93
C ALA A 617 -0.20 24.25 -15.68
N LEU A 618 0.88 25.01 -15.80
CA LEU A 618 1.75 25.36 -14.67
C LEU A 618 1.05 26.27 -13.65
N HIS A 619 0.17 27.18 -14.09
CA HIS A 619 -0.64 28.01 -13.17
C HIS A 619 -1.62 27.14 -12.35
N LEU A 620 -2.23 26.14 -12.98
CA LEU A 620 -3.18 25.24 -12.31
C LEU A 620 -2.45 24.32 -11.31
N ALA A 621 -1.28 23.79 -11.67
CA ALA A 621 -0.44 23.01 -10.75
C ALA A 621 0.05 23.86 -9.57
N ALA A 622 0.47 25.11 -9.84
CA ALA A 622 0.93 26.05 -8.82
C ALA A 622 -0.19 26.43 -7.83
N LEU A 623 -1.36 26.83 -8.31
CA LEU A 623 -2.49 27.26 -7.47
C LEU A 623 -2.97 26.16 -6.50
N ASN A 624 -2.95 24.90 -6.96
CA ASN A 624 -3.50 23.74 -6.24
C ASN A 624 -2.44 22.93 -5.46
N ASN A 625 -1.20 23.42 -5.33
CA ASN A 625 -0.08 22.76 -4.65
C ASN A 625 0.33 21.38 -5.22
N HIS A 626 0.16 21.15 -6.52
CA HIS A 626 0.52 19.87 -7.15
C HIS A 626 2.01 19.82 -7.50
N VAL A 627 2.86 19.74 -6.46
CA VAL A 627 4.33 19.90 -6.55
C VAL A 627 4.97 19.01 -7.62
N GLU A 628 4.67 17.70 -7.62
CA GLU A 628 5.21 16.77 -8.63
C GLU A 628 4.77 17.12 -10.06
N VAL A 629 3.55 17.65 -10.24
CA VAL A 629 3.05 18.04 -11.56
C VAL A 629 3.73 19.33 -12.03
N ALA A 630 3.94 20.29 -11.13
CA ALA A 630 4.74 21.47 -11.41
C ALA A 630 6.19 21.09 -11.75
N GLU A 631 6.80 20.14 -11.02
CA GLU A 631 8.17 19.68 -11.27
C GLU A 631 8.30 18.99 -12.64
N LEU A 632 7.30 18.24 -13.08
CA LEU A 632 7.24 17.66 -14.42
C LEU A 632 7.06 18.72 -15.51
N LEU A 633 6.16 19.68 -15.33
CA LEU A 633 5.95 20.78 -16.27
C LEU A 633 7.22 21.63 -16.44
N VAL A 634 7.93 21.92 -15.34
CA VAL A 634 9.21 22.66 -15.34
C VAL A 634 10.32 21.87 -16.03
N HIS A 635 10.61 20.63 -15.61
CA HIS A 635 11.82 19.91 -16.05
C HIS A 635 11.64 18.98 -17.26
N GLN A 636 10.45 18.40 -17.46
CA GLN A 636 10.15 17.51 -18.60
C GLN A 636 9.35 18.25 -19.68
N GLY A 637 8.47 19.18 -19.29
CA GLY A 637 7.69 20.01 -20.21
C GLY A 637 8.41 21.28 -20.67
N SER A 638 9.49 21.69 -20.01
CA SER A 638 10.22 22.95 -20.27
C SER A 638 9.31 24.20 -20.23
N ALA A 639 8.30 24.19 -19.35
CA ALA A 639 7.28 25.24 -19.26
C ALA A 639 7.87 26.63 -19.00
N ASN A 640 7.31 27.65 -19.66
CA ASN A 640 7.70 29.04 -19.45
C ASN A 640 7.08 29.60 -18.15
N LEU A 641 7.93 29.81 -17.15
CA LEU A 641 7.56 30.16 -15.79
C LEU A 641 6.99 31.58 -15.65
N ASP A 642 7.30 32.45 -16.62
CA ASP A 642 6.97 33.88 -16.59
C ASP A 642 5.68 34.22 -17.34
N ILE A 643 4.98 33.22 -17.90
CA ILE A 643 3.69 33.44 -18.54
C ILE A 643 2.72 34.05 -17.53
N GLN A 644 1.98 35.07 -17.97
CA GLN A 644 0.96 35.76 -17.19
C GLN A 644 -0.47 35.38 -17.60
N ASN A 645 -1.37 35.24 -16.62
CA ASN A 645 -2.82 35.04 -16.83
C ASN A 645 -3.57 36.36 -17.13
N ALA A 646 -4.91 36.34 -17.22
CA ALA A 646 -5.72 37.54 -17.48
C ALA A 646 -5.67 38.61 -16.35
N ASN A 647 -5.21 38.25 -15.15
CA ASN A 647 -4.91 39.16 -14.04
C ASN A 647 -3.43 39.58 -14.01
N GLN A 648 -2.67 39.31 -15.08
CA GLN A 648 -1.23 39.54 -15.18
C GLN A 648 -0.38 38.77 -14.12
N GLN A 649 -0.97 37.83 -13.40
CA GLN A 649 -0.28 36.98 -12.42
C GLN A 649 0.47 35.86 -13.13
N THR A 650 1.69 35.54 -12.68
CA THR A 650 2.42 34.32 -13.10
C THR A 650 2.16 33.15 -12.15
N ALA A 651 2.60 31.94 -12.51
CA ALA A 651 2.53 30.77 -11.62
C ALA A 651 3.21 31.01 -10.25
N LEU A 652 4.27 31.83 -10.20
CA LEU A 652 4.94 32.22 -8.94
C LEU A 652 4.04 33.09 -8.05
N HIS A 653 3.25 34.00 -8.62
CA HIS A 653 2.29 34.80 -7.85
C HIS A 653 1.28 33.89 -7.14
N LEU A 654 0.67 32.95 -7.87
CA LEU A 654 -0.35 32.04 -7.33
C LEU A 654 0.23 31.10 -6.25
N ALA A 655 1.47 30.63 -6.42
CA ALA A 655 2.16 29.84 -5.42
C ALA A 655 2.47 30.63 -4.13
N VAL A 656 2.75 31.94 -4.25
CA VAL A 656 3.02 32.81 -3.09
C VAL A 656 1.72 33.25 -2.40
N GLU A 657 0.69 33.66 -3.16
CA GLU A 657 -0.65 33.99 -2.67
C GLU A 657 -1.20 32.89 -1.74
N ARG A 658 -0.99 31.62 -2.12
CA ARG A 658 -1.44 30.43 -1.38
C ARG A 658 -0.39 29.80 -0.47
N GLN A 659 0.77 30.43 -0.29
CA GLN A 659 1.84 30.01 0.63
C GLN A 659 2.44 28.62 0.33
N HIS A 660 2.42 28.18 -0.93
CA HIS A 660 2.88 26.86 -1.39
C HIS A 660 4.40 26.79 -1.47
N THR A 661 5.06 26.81 -0.31
CA THR A 661 6.52 26.93 -0.13
C THR A 661 7.38 26.02 -1.01
N GLN A 662 6.94 24.79 -1.32
CA GLN A 662 7.68 23.88 -2.19
C GLN A 662 7.65 24.31 -3.66
N ILE A 663 6.50 24.77 -4.17
CA ILE A 663 6.38 25.29 -5.54
C ILE A 663 7.10 26.62 -5.68
N VAL A 664 7.03 27.50 -4.66
CA VAL A 664 7.86 28.72 -4.62
C VAL A 664 9.35 28.38 -4.71
N ARG A 665 9.83 27.39 -3.95
CA ARG A 665 11.23 26.93 -4.02
C ARG A 665 11.60 26.30 -5.38
N LEU A 666 10.69 25.55 -6.00
CA LEU A 666 10.87 24.97 -7.33
C LEU A 666 11.03 26.06 -8.40
N LEU A 667 10.08 26.99 -8.49
CA LEU A 667 10.07 28.04 -9.51
C LEU A 667 11.27 29.00 -9.37
N VAL A 668 11.64 29.36 -8.13
CA VAL A 668 12.82 30.20 -7.87
C VAL A 668 14.13 29.48 -8.24
N ARG A 669 14.22 28.15 -8.01
CA ARG A 669 15.39 27.34 -8.43
C ARG A 669 15.46 27.12 -9.93
N ALA A 670 14.33 27.20 -10.63
CA ALA A 670 14.24 27.14 -12.09
C ALA A 670 14.34 28.54 -12.75
N GLU A 671 14.85 29.54 -12.02
CA GLU A 671 15.15 30.89 -12.51
C GLU A 671 13.93 31.71 -13.01
N ALA A 672 12.73 31.43 -12.48
CA ALA A 672 11.54 32.27 -12.72
C ALA A 672 11.79 33.74 -12.31
N LYS A 673 11.26 34.70 -13.08
CA LYS A 673 11.41 36.13 -12.78
C LYS A 673 10.62 36.51 -11.52
N LEU A 674 11.33 36.97 -10.50
CA LEU A 674 10.79 37.28 -9.17
C LEU A 674 10.01 38.61 -9.12
N ASP A 675 10.16 39.43 -10.14
CA ASP A 675 9.79 40.86 -10.16
C ASP A 675 8.79 41.22 -11.26
N VAL A 676 8.18 40.22 -11.90
CA VAL A 676 7.01 40.42 -12.77
C VAL A 676 5.90 41.04 -11.94
N GLN A 677 5.25 42.07 -12.47
CA GLN A 677 4.13 42.76 -11.83
C GLN A 677 2.79 42.26 -12.35
N ASP A 678 1.80 42.16 -11.46
CA ASP A 678 0.43 41.80 -11.79
C ASP A 678 -0.46 43.01 -12.19
N LYS A 679 -1.78 42.78 -12.27
CA LYS A 679 -2.77 43.78 -12.68
C LYS A 679 -2.92 44.94 -11.69
N ASP A 680 -2.56 44.79 -10.43
CA ASP A 680 -2.47 45.89 -9.44
C ASP A 680 -1.04 46.47 -9.35
N GLY A 681 -0.08 45.90 -10.09
CA GLY A 681 1.33 46.27 -10.07
C GLY A 681 2.11 45.58 -8.94
N ASP A 682 1.49 44.64 -8.23
CA ASP A 682 2.14 43.91 -7.15
C ASP A 682 3.05 42.82 -7.75
N THR A 683 4.23 42.64 -7.16
CA THR A 683 5.12 41.49 -7.44
C THR A 683 4.84 40.37 -6.43
N PRO A 684 5.32 39.13 -6.64
CA PRO A 684 5.21 38.05 -5.64
C PRO A 684 5.72 38.46 -4.24
N LEU A 685 6.72 39.35 -4.14
CA LEU A 685 7.20 39.87 -2.86
C LEU A 685 6.23 40.86 -2.20
N HIS A 686 5.48 41.66 -2.98
CA HIS A 686 4.38 42.47 -2.44
C HIS A 686 3.31 41.55 -1.84
N GLU A 687 2.92 40.47 -2.54
CA GLU A 687 1.83 39.61 -2.10
C GLU A 687 2.19 38.76 -0.87
N ALA A 688 3.45 38.30 -0.77
CA ALA A 688 3.96 37.66 0.45
C ALA A 688 3.80 38.57 1.70
N LEU A 689 4.10 39.86 1.55
CA LEU A 689 4.02 40.84 2.64
C LEU A 689 2.59 41.36 2.89
N ARG A 690 1.76 41.46 1.84
CA ARG A 690 0.31 41.68 1.95
C ARG A 690 -0.35 40.60 2.79
N HIS A 691 -0.14 39.33 2.45
CA HIS A 691 -0.70 38.21 3.18
C HIS A 691 -0.15 38.11 4.62
N HIS A 692 1.14 38.43 4.84
CA HIS A 692 1.69 38.50 6.19
C HIS A 692 1.00 39.58 7.04
N THR A 693 0.84 40.79 6.50
CA THR A 693 0.20 41.93 7.20
C THR A 693 -1.27 41.67 7.50
N LEU A 694 -2.03 41.15 6.54
CA LEU A 694 -3.43 40.78 6.73
C LEU A 694 -3.60 39.67 7.78
N SER A 695 -2.64 38.74 7.88
CA SER A 695 -2.64 37.71 8.94
C SER A 695 -2.40 38.30 10.32
N GLN A 696 -1.46 39.25 10.47
CA GLN A 696 -1.24 39.96 11.73
C GLN A 696 -2.47 40.78 12.15
N LEU A 697 -3.08 41.52 11.22
CA LEU A 697 -4.22 42.39 11.52
C LEU A 697 -5.45 41.61 12.02
N ARG A 698 -5.73 40.42 11.46
CA ARG A 698 -6.81 39.56 11.96
C ARG A 698 -6.55 39.09 13.40
N GLN A 699 -5.33 38.63 13.70
CA GLN A 699 -4.95 38.19 15.04
C GLN A 699 -5.07 39.32 16.09
N LEU A 700 -4.82 40.57 15.69
CA LEU A 700 -5.02 41.74 16.57
C LEU A 700 -6.50 42.05 16.82
N GLN A 701 -7.39 41.76 15.86
CA GLN A 701 -8.85 41.87 16.05
C GLN A 701 -9.37 40.73 16.94
N ASP A 702 -8.97 39.48 16.66
CA ASP A 702 -9.30 38.29 17.46
C ASP A 702 -8.92 38.46 18.94
N MET A 703 -7.84 39.19 19.25
CA MET A 703 -7.41 39.50 20.61
C MET A 703 -8.20 40.64 21.28
N GLN A 704 -8.76 41.58 20.50
CA GLN A 704 -9.51 42.72 21.04
C GLN A 704 -10.93 42.37 21.45
N ASP A 705 -11.60 41.45 20.75
CA ASP A 705 -12.98 41.04 21.12
C ASP A 705 -13.04 40.21 22.42
N VAL A 706 -11.91 39.60 22.84
CA VAL A 706 -11.78 38.98 24.18
C VAL A 706 -11.81 40.03 25.31
N SER A 707 -11.55 41.31 25.01
CA SER A 707 -11.36 42.38 26.00
C SER A 707 -12.65 43.12 26.41
N LYS A 708 -13.84 42.59 26.08
CA LYS A 708 -15.13 43.28 26.28
C LYS A 708 -16.24 42.40 26.90
N VAL A 709 -15.94 41.73 28.01
CA VAL A 709 -16.97 41.08 28.85
C VAL A 709 -16.76 41.47 30.32
N GLU A 710 -17.80 42.07 30.91
CA GLU A 710 -17.82 42.54 32.31
C GLU A 710 -17.88 41.37 33.33
N PRO A 711 -17.55 41.60 34.62
CA PRO A 711 -17.20 40.52 35.55
C PRO A 711 -18.34 40.09 36.50
N TRP A 712 -18.62 38.78 36.55
CA TRP A 712 -19.21 38.13 37.73
C TRP A 712 -18.59 36.74 37.97
N GLU A 713 -17.65 36.70 38.92
CA GLU A 713 -17.28 35.59 39.83
C GLU A 713 -16.85 34.18 39.31
N PRO A 714 -16.09 33.40 40.13
CA PRO A 714 -14.96 32.67 39.57
C PRO A 714 -15.03 31.14 39.72
N SER A 715 -15.11 30.44 38.59
CA SER A 715 -14.69 29.03 38.46
C SER A 715 -14.03 28.77 37.09
N LYS A 716 -13.20 29.73 36.64
CA LYS A 716 -12.47 29.67 35.37
C LYS A 716 -11.01 30.06 35.53
N ASN A 717 -10.14 29.07 35.65
CA ASN A 717 -8.92 28.96 34.84
C ASN A 717 -8.28 27.57 34.98
N THR A 718 -7.37 27.25 34.07
CA THR A 718 -6.49 26.05 34.09
C THR A 718 -7.17 24.73 33.70
N LEU A 719 -7.50 24.56 32.41
CA LEU A 719 -6.91 23.52 31.54
C LEU A 719 -7.58 23.47 30.15
N ILE A 720 -7.25 24.41 29.26
CA ILE A 720 -7.37 24.21 27.81
C ILE A 720 -5.98 23.84 27.29
N MET A 721 -5.59 22.57 27.46
CA MET A 721 -4.42 22.03 26.75
C MET A 721 -4.84 21.69 25.32
N GLY A 722 -4.36 22.49 24.37
CA GLY A 722 -4.81 22.43 22.99
C GLY A 722 -4.15 21.33 22.15
N LEU A 723 -4.89 20.84 21.17
CA LEU A 723 -4.37 20.19 19.95
C LEU A 723 -4.80 20.95 18.69
N GLY A 724 -4.75 22.28 18.76
CA GLY A 724 -4.90 23.17 17.59
C GLY A 724 -3.58 23.38 16.87
N THR A 725 -3.54 23.21 15.55
CA THR A 725 -2.33 23.22 14.70
C THR A 725 -1.71 24.60 14.43
N GLN A 726 -1.74 25.51 15.41
CA GLN A 726 -1.37 26.93 15.26
C GLN A 726 0.13 27.26 15.28
N GLY A 727 0.97 26.34 14.78
CA GLY A 727 2.43 26.47 14.73
C GLY A 727 3.04 26.76 13.34
N ALA A 728 2.34 26.42 12.26
CA ALA A 728 2.90 26.41 10.90
C ALA A 728 2.76 27.75 10.15
N GLU A 729 1.55 28.30 10.06
CA GLU A 729 1.24 29.49 9.24
C GLU A 729 2.06 30.73 9.63
N LYS A 730 2.36 30.88 10.92
CA LYS A 730 3.13 31.99 11.50
C LYS A 730 4.55 32.15 10.93
N LYS A 731 5.04 31.17 10.16
CA LYS A 731 6.39 31.18 9.56
C LYS A 731 6.41 31.18 8.02
N SER A 732 5.32 30.82 7.33
CA SER A 732 5.35 30.62 5.87
C SER A 732 5.55 31.92 5.10
N ALA A 733 4.65 32.90 5.26
CA ALA A 733 4.65 34.14 4.49
C ALA A 733 5.93 34.97 4.67
N ALA A 734 6.37 35.16 5.92
CA ALA A 734 7.63 35.87 6.21
C ALA A 734 8.86 35.09 5.71
N SER A 735 8.87 33.75 5.79
CA SER A 735 9.95 32.95 5.21
C SER A 735 9.96 32.98 3.68
N ILE A 736 8.80 33.10 3.02
CA ILE A 736 8.69 33.27 1.57
C ILE A 736 9.21 34.64 1.16
N ALA A 737 8.81 35.72 1.85
CA ALA A 737 9.33 37.07 1.60
C ALA A 737 10.86 37.14 1.75
N CYS A 738 11.41 36.60 2.85
CA CYS A 738 12.86 36.52 3.05
C CYS A 738 13.56 35.63 2.01
N PHE A 739 12.93 34.53 1.58
CA PHE A 739 13.50 33.65 0.55
C PHE A 739 13.51 34.33 -0.83
N LEU A 740 12.46 35.05 -1.21
CA LEU A 740 12.42 35.84 -2.46
C LEU A 740 13.48 36.96 -2.43
N ALA A 741 13.56 37.73 -1.35
CA ALA A 741 14.57 38.79 -1.19
C ALA A 741 16.01 38.25 -1.22
N ALA A 742 16.29 37.11 -0.54
CA ALA A 742 17.59 36.44 -0.60
C ALA A 742 17.94 35.90 -2.01
N ASN A 743 16.93 35.52 -2.80
CA ASN A 743 17.11 35.15 -4.20
C ASN A 743 17.11 36.35 -5.16
N GLY A 744 17.06 37.58 -4.64
CA GLY A 744 17.28 38.81 -5.41
C GLY A 744 16.03 39.50 -5.95
N ALA A 745 14.85 39.19 -5.39
CA ALA A 745 13.66 40.01 -5.66
C ALA A 745 13.88 41.46 -5.20
N GLU A 746 13.32 42.40 -5.94
CA GLU A 746 13.52 43.83 -5.74
C GLU A 746 12.65 44.38 -4.61
N LEU A 747 13.29 45.12 -3.70
CA LEU A 747 12.63 45.78 -2.58
C LEU A 747 12.12 47.19 -2.94
N THR A 748 12.42 47.67 -4.15
CA THR A 748 12.23 49.08 -4.55
C THR A 748 11.12 49.32 -5.57
N ILE A 749 10.68 48.27 -6.29
CA ILE A 749 9.57 48.33 -7.26
C ILE A 749 8.31 48.85 -6.57
N ARG A 750 7.56 49.72 -7.24
CA ARG A 750 6.28 50.25 -6.72
C ARG A 750 5.10 49.73 -7.53
N ASN A 751 4.06 49.29 -6.82
CA ASN A 751 2.76 48.92 -7.40
C ASN A 751 1.95 50.15 -7.86
N LYS A 752 0.75 49.94 -8.43
CA LYS A 752 -0.10 51.03 -8.94
C LYS A 752 -0.69 51.93 -7.85
N LYS A 753 -0.56 51.54 -6.57
CA LYS A 753 -0.90 52.35 -5.39
C LYS A 753 0.31 53.18 -4.91
N GLY A 754 1.44 53.11 -5.61
CA GLY A 754 2.70 53.78 -5.28
C GLY A 754 3.47 53.13 -4.13
N GLN A 755 3.04 51.97 -3.62
CA GLN A 755 3.66 51.28 -2.50
C GLN A 755 4.74 50.32 -3.01
N SER A 756 5.87 50.24 -2.30
CA SER A 756 6.88 49.19 -2.47
C SER A 756 6.62 48.01 -1.52
N PRO A 757 7.31 46.85 -1.65
CA PRO A 757 7.18 45.75 -0.70
C PRO A 757 7.53 46.17 0.73
N LEU A 758 8.49 47.08 0.90
CA LEU A 758 8.87 47.61 2.21
C LEU A 758 7.79 48.54 2.80
N ASP A 759 7.00 49.23 1.96
CA ASP A 759 5.82 50.00 2.41
C ASP A 759 4.65 49.08 2.83
N LEU A 760 4.73 47.78 2.55
CA LEU A 760 3.82 46.72 3.00
C LEU A 760 4.40 45.86 4.14
N CYS A 761 5.53 46.27 4.73
CA CYS A 761 6.23 45.53 5.80
C CYS A 761 5.91 46.13 7.19
N PRO A 762 5.16 45.43 8.06
CA PRO A 762 4.66 46.00 9.32
C PRO A 762 5.64 45.88 10.49
N ASP A 763 6.59 44.93 10.43
CA ASP A 763 7.56 44.66 11.49
C ASP A 763 8.96 45.21 11.11
N PRO A 764 9.48 46.24 11.81
CA PRO A 764 10.82 46.78 11.59
C PRO A 764 11.96 45.75 11.70
N SER A 765 11.75 44.60 12.35
CA SER A 765 12.70 43.49 12.40
C SER A 765 12.73 42.71 11.07
N LEU A 766 11.56 42.39 10.52
CA LEU A 766 11.41 41.77 9.20
C LEU A 766 11.94 42.69 8.08
N CYS A 767 11.64 43.99 8.12
CA CYS A 767 12.11 44.90 7.07
C CYS A 767 13.64 45.05 7.08
N LYS A 768 14.28 44.97 8.25
CA LYS A 768 15.74 44.87 8.39
C LYS A 768 16.28 43.54 7.84
N ALA A 769 15.61 42.42 8.12
CA ALA A 769 15.99 41.10 7.60
C ALA A 769 15.93 41.06 6.06
N LEU A 770 14.84 41.52 5.46
CA LEU A 770 14.67 41.64 4.00
C LEU A 770 15.78 42.50 3.39
N THR A 771 16.00 43.71 3.95
CA THR A 771 17.04 44.63 3.49
C THR A 771 18.44 44.02 3.61
N LYS A 772 18.70 43.21 4.65
CA LYS A 772 19.95 42.48 4.82
C LYS A 772 20.11 41.41 3.75
N CYS A 773 19.15 40.49 3.61
CA CYS A 773 19.22 39.38 2.66
C CYS A 773 19.34 39.84 1.20
N HIS A 774 18.64 40.92 0.82
CA HIS A 774 18.83 41.53 -0.51
C HIS A 774 20.25 42.13 -0.64
N LYS A 775 20.73 42.93 0.32
CA LYS A 775 22.09 43.52 0.28
C LYS A 775 23.21 42.49 0.26
N GLU A 776 23.06 41.35 0.93
CA GLU A 776 24.03 40.25 0.91
C GLU A 776 24.19 39.63 -0.50
N LYS A 777 23.18 39.77 -1.38
CA LYS A 777 23.29 39.45 -2.81
C LYS A 777 23.78 40.63 -3.66
N THR A 778 23.28 41.85 -3.43
CA THR A 778 23.56 43.03 -4.28
C THR A 778 24.96 43.64 -4.06
N SER A 779 25.59 43.46 -2.90
CA SER A 779 26.80 44.20 -2.51
C SER A 779 28.14 43.63 -2.97
N GLY A 780 28.19 42.38 -3.47
CA GLY A 780 29.41 41.74 -4.00
C GLY A 780 30.52 41.42 -2.99
N GLN A 781 30.54 42.05 -1.80
CA GLN A 781 31.49 41.75 -0.73
C GLN A 781 31.01 40.59 0.14
N VAL A 782 31.22 39.37 -0.35
CA VAL A 782 31.23 38.17 0.49
C VAL A 782 32.59 37.50 0.39
N GLY A 783 33.31 37.44 1.52
CA GLY A 783 34.49 36.60 1.67
C GLY A 783 34.08 35.12 1.70
N SER A 784 33.94 34.53 0.50
CA SER A 784 33.40 33.18 0.25
C SER A 784 31.88 33.07 0.52
N ARG A 785 31.01 32.81 -0.46
CA ARG A 785 31.25 32.08 -1.73
C ARG A 785 30.61 32.74 -2.95
N SER A 786 31.41 32.97 -3.99
CA SER A 786 30.95 32.91 -5.38
C SER A 786 30.77 31.44 -5.81
N PRO A 787 29.90 31.13 -6.79
CA PRO A 787 29.63 29.75 -7.22
C PRO A 787 30.72 29.21 -8.16
N SER A 788 31.93 29.01 -7.63
CA SER A 788 33.04 28.39 -8.37
C SER A 788 33.84 27.44 -7.47
N LEU A 789 33.64 26.13 -7.66
CA LEU A 789 34.54 25.05 -7.23
C LEU A 789 34.95 25.01 -5.73
N ASN A 790 33.98 25.11 -4.81
CA ASN A 790 34.21 24.70 -3.41
C ASN A 790 33.03 23.94 -2.77
N SER A 791 32.38 23.08 -3.56
CA SER A 791 31.22 22.23 -3.20
C SER A 791 31.47 21.26 -2.03
N ASN A 792 32.74 21.05 -1.65
CA ASN A 792 33.12 19.96 -0.76
C ASN A 792 32.92 20.28 0.73
N ASN A 793 33.11 21.52 1.20
CA ASN A 793 33.12 21.76 2.66
C ASN A 793 31.73 21.80 3.31
N GLU A 794 30.67 22.21 2.63
CA GLU A 794 29.30 22.10 3.18
C GLU A 794 28.77 20.66 3.11
N THR A 795 29.05 19.94 2.02
CA THR A 795 28.72 18.51 1.91
C THR A 795 29.54 17.63 2.87
N LEU A 796 30.65 18.15 3.40
CA LEU A 796 31.40 17.55 4.51
C LEU A 796 30.77 17.80 5.90
N GLU A 797 29.89 18.79 6.06
CA GLU A 797 29.10 18.96 7.29
C GLU A 797 27.76 18.21 7.26
N GLU A 798 27.15 18.01 6.08
CA GLU A 798 25.89 17.25 5.94
C GLU A 798 26.05 15.74 6.16
N CYS A 799 25.06 15.11 6.79
CA CYS A 799 25.02 13.65 6.97
C CYS A 799 24.91 12.92 5.62
N MET A 800 25.88 12.04 5.32
CA MET A 800 25.97 11.27 4.06
C MET A 800 24.87 10.19 3.86
N VAL A 801 23.74 10.31 4.58
CA VAL A 801 22.61 9.36 4.57
C VAL A 801 21.28 10.10 4.41
N CYS A 802 21.02 11.17 5.18
CA CYS A 802 19.79 11.96 5.05
C CYS A 802 19.96 13.36 4.42
N SER A 803 21.15 13.94 4.40
CA SER A 803 21.43 15.37 4.15
C SER A 803 20.73 16.39 5.07
N ASP A 804 19.57 16.08 5.65
CA ASP A 804 18.77 16.98 6.51
C ASP A 804 19.46 17.45 7.81
N MET A 805 20.50 16.74 8.27
CA MET A 805 21.16 16.99 9.56
C MET A 805 22.68 17.00 9.42
N LYS A 806 23.36 17.79 10.26
CA LYS A 806 24.82 17.80 10.33
C LYS A 806 25.40 16.49 10.87
N ARG A 807 26.60 16.13 10.44
CA ARG A 807 27.38 15.02 11.00
C ARG A 807 27.78 15.34 12.44
N ASP A 808 27.54 14.42 13.35
CA ASP A 808 27.82 14.56 14.79
C ASP A 808 28.29 13.25 15.44
N THR A 809 28.58 12.20 14.65
CA THR A 809 28.93 10.88 15.19
C THR A 809 30.27 10.39 14.65
N LEU A 810 31.17 10.07 15.59
CA LEU A 810 32.49 9.50 15.38
C LEU A 810 32.40 7.96 15.36
N PHE A 811 33.06 7.33 14.38
CA PHE A 811 33.13 5.87 14.24
C PHE A 811 34.48 5.31 14.69
N GLY A 812 34.48 4.45 15.71
CA GLY A 812 35.66 3.66 16.08
C GLY A 812 35.72 2.31 15.33
N PRO A 813 36.92 1.78 15.03
CA PRO A 813 38.24 2.33 15.38
C PRO A 813 38.71 3.46 14.44
N CYS A 814 38.06 3.63 13.29
CA CYS A 814 38.58 4.40 12.15
C CYS A 814 38.73 5.93 12.37
N GLY A 815 38.15 6.52 13.41
CA GLY A 815 38.25 7.95 13.74
C GLY A 815 37.49 8.90 12.77
N HIS A 816 36.63 8.37 11.91
CA HIS A 816 35.92 9.14 10.89
C HIS A 816 34.52 9.59 11.33
N ILE A 817 34.01 10.65 10.69
CA ILE A 817 32.73 11.31 10.96
C ILE A 817 31.94 11.42 9.66
N ALA A 818 30.90 10.59 9.50
CA ALA A 818 30.15 10.50 8.23
C ALA A 818 28.64 10.74 8.36
N THR A 819 28.07 10.69 9.57
CA THR A 819 26.61 10.72 9.77
C THR A 819 26.19 11.55 10.98
N CYS A 820 24.92 11.98 10.98
CA CYS A 820 24.21 12.37 12.18
C CYS A 820 23.89 11.15 13.06
N SER A 821 23.58 11.41 14.33
CA SER A 821 23.37 10.41 15.37
C SER A 821 22.16 9.53 15.11
N LEU A 822 21.11 10.04 14.45
CA LEU A 822 19.95 9.28 14.01
C LEU A 822 20.25 8.29 12.86
N CYS A 823 21.19 8.62 11.97
CA CYS A 823 21.58 7.75 10.86
C CYS A 823 22.71 6.78 11.24
N SER A 824 23.52 7.11 12.24
CA SER A 824 24.68 6.33 12.68
C SER A 824 24.43 4.84 13.00
N PRO A 825 23.26 4.39 13.53
CA PRO A 825 23.03 2.98 13.82
C PRO A 825 22.87 2.13 12.56
N ARG A 826 22.47 2.75 11.44
CA ARG A 826 22.28 2.08 10.14
C ARG A 826 23.62 1.76 9.45
N VAL A 827 24.70 2.43 9.83
CA VAL A 827 26.02 2.32 9.19
C VAL A 827 26.87 1.24 9.87
N LYS A 828 27.06 0.10 9.19
CA LYS A 828 27.90 -1.03 9.67
C LYS A 828 29.38 -0.95 9.21
N LYS A 829 29.67 -0.23 8.13
CA LYS A 829 31.02 0.09 7.63
C LYS A 829 31.12 1.59 7.35
N CYS A 830 32.22 2.22 7.75
CA CYS A 830 32.44 3.65 7.62
C CYS A 830 32.25 4.10 6.17
N LEU A 831 31.43 5.12 5.94
CA LEU A 831 31.09 5.55 4.56
C LEU A 831 32.31 6.13 3.82
N ILE A 832 33.34 6.58 4.56
CA ILE A 832 34.59 7.11 4.03
C ILE A 832 35.58 5.96 3.78
N CYS A 833 36.20 5.39 4.84
CA CYS A 833 37.28 4.38 4.70
C CYS A 833 36.83 2.92 4.50
N LYS A 834 35.51 2.62 4.55
CA LYS A 834 34.91 1.27 4.46
C LYS A 834 35.28 0.27 5.57
N GLU A 835 36.05 0.68 6.57
CA GLU A 835 36.35 -0.10 7.77
C GLU A 835 35.08 -0.40 8.60
N GLN A 836 35.07 -1.51 9.35
CA GLN A 836 33.89 -1.92 10.13
C GLN A 836 33.69 -1.04 11.36
N VAL A 837 32.47 -0.51 11.54
CA VAL A 837 32.13 0.40 12.65
C VAL A 837 31.83 -0.41 13.91
N GLN A 838 32.83 -0.47 14.80
CA GLN A 838 32.77 -1.15 16.09
C GLN A 838 32.08 -0.29 17.15
N SER A 839 32.45 0.99 17.26
CA SER A 839 31.85 1.94 18.20
C SER A 839 31.30 3.19 17.50
N ARG A 840 30.31 3.84 18.12
CA ARG A 840 29.62 5.04 17.64
C ARG A 840 29.53 6.02 18.80
N THR A 841 30.28 7.11 18.74
CA THR A 841 30.35 8.12 19.80
C THR A 841 29.77 9.43 19.27
N LYS A 842 28.72 9.95 19.92
CA LYS A 842 28.19 11.27 19.60
C LYS A 842 29.19 12.36 20.03
N ILE A 843 29.31 13.39 19.22
CA ILE A 843 30.22 14.52 19.43
C ILE A 843 29.45 15.62 20.15
N GLU A 844 29.89 15.89 21.38
CA GLU A 844 29.25 16.82 22.30
C GLU A 844 30.02 18.14 22.37
N GLU A 845 29.73 18.95 23.39
CA GLU A 845 30.40 20.23 23.63
C GLU A 845 31.80 20.04 24.20
N CYS A 846 32.67 21.04 24.01
CA CYS A 846 34.05 21.00 24.45
C CYS A 846 34.10 21.03 25.98
N VAL A 847 34.53 19.94 26.60
CA VAL A 847 34.54 19.77 28.07
C VAL A 847 35.56 20.65 28.82
N VAL A 848 36.15 21.64 28.13
CA VAL A 848 37.14 22.60 28.64
C VAL A 848 36.60 24.03 28.65
N CYS A 849 35.70 24.40 27.72
CA CYS A 849 35.10 25.74 27.64
C CYS A 849 33.56 25.76 27.59
N SER A 850 32.91 24.62 27.28
CA SER A 850 31.47 24.47 27.02
C SER A 850 30.90 25.29 25.84
N ASP A 851 31.45 26.46 25.51
CA ASP A 851 30.93 27.40 24.50
C ASP A 851 30.95 26.90 23.03
N LYS A 852 31.70 25.83 22.73
CA LYS A 852 31.92 25.34 21.36
C LYS A 852 31.87 23.82 21.32
N LYS A 853 31.43 23.23 20.21
CA LYS A 853 31.51 21.78 19.98
C LYS A 853 32.95 21.25 20.01
N ALA A 854 33.12 20.00 20.44
CA ALA A 854 34.36 19.28 20.25
C ALA A 854 34.62 19.07 18.74
N ALA A 855 35.86 19.30 18.31
CA ALA A 855 36.25 19.32 16.90
C ALA A 855 37.63 18.71 16.62
N VAL A 856 38.37 18.27 17.65
CA VAL A 856 39.70 17.67 17.51
C VAL A 856 39.71 16.27 18.10
N LEU A 857 40.09 15.28 17.28
CA LEU A 857 40.33 13.91 17.67
C LEU A 857 41.76 13.79 18.23
N PHE A 858 41.90 13.24 19.43
CA PHE A 858 43.20 12.94 20.04
C PHE A 858 43.63 11.50 19.78
N GLN A 859 44.87 11.32 19.34
CA GLN A 859 45.53 10.02 19.20
C GLN A 859 46.66 9.88 20.24
N PRO A 860 46.92 8.66 20.77
CA PRO A 860 46.35 7.38 20.33
C PRO A 860 44.96 7.06 20.92
N CYS A 861 44.43 7.86 21.84
CA CYS A 861 43.27 7.46 22.66
C CYS A 861 41.89 7.54 21.98
N GLY A 862 41.75 8.08 20.77
CA GLY A 862 40.50 8.08 19.99
C GLY A 862 39.37 8.99 20.51
N HIS A 863 39.64 9.88 21.47
CA HIS A 863 38.63 10.76 22.05
C HIS A 863 38.55 12.11 21.31
N MET A 864 37.34 12.60 21.04
CA MET A 864 37.07 13.96 20.54
C MET A 864 36.27 14.74 21.59
N CYS A 865 36.97 15.51 22.43
CA CYS A 865 36.38 16.22 23.58
C CYS A 865 36.79 17.69 23.71
N ALA A 866 37.59 18.22 22.78
CA ALA A 866 38.03 19.61 22.76
C ALA A 866 37.71 20.30 21.43
N CYS A 867 37.36 21.59 21.48
CA CYS A 867 37.40 22.48 20.32
C CYS A 867 38.85 22.84 19.97
N GLU A 868 39.10 23.37 18.77
CA GLU A 868 40.44 23.62 18.24
C GLU A 868 41.29 24.54 19.15
N ASN A 869 40.70 25.64 19.65
CA ASN A 869 41.34 26.56 20.60
C ASN A 869 41.79 25.88 21.90
N CYS A 870 40.98 24.98 22.47
CA CYS A 870 41.32 24.29 23.71
C CYS A 870 42.30 23.12 23.48
N ALA A 871 42.18 22.45 22.33
CA ALA A 871 42.98 21.28 21.97
C ALA A 871 44.48 21.60 21.78
N SER A 872 44.81 22.81 21.34
CA SER A 872 46.21 23.25 21.17
C SER A 872 46.98 23.31 22.49
N LEU A 873 46.31 23.73 23.58
CA LEU A 873 46.89 23.85 24.92
C LEU A 873 47.05 22.50 25.64
N MET A 874 46.38 21.45 25.17
CA MET A 874 46.31 20.15 25.85
C MET A 874 47.49 19.23 25.49
N LYS A 875 48.33 18.90 26.48
CA LYS A 875 49.39 17.86 26.37
C LYS A 875 48.93 16.46 26.79
N LYS A 876 47.79 16.34 27.47
CA LYS A 876 47.14 15.08 27.87
C LYS A 876 45.63 15.18 27.66
N CYS A 877 44.98 14.08 27.28
CA CYS A 877 43.53 14.03 27.13
C CYS A 877 42.85 14.18 28.50
N VAL A 878 41.83 15.03 28.61
CA VAL A 878 41.14 15.28 29.89
C VAL A 878 40.31 14.08 30.37
N GLN A 879 39.72 13.32 29.45
CA GLN A 879 38.87 12.15 29.77
C GLN A 879 39.70 10.94 30.24
N CYS A 880 40.74 10.55 29.50
CA CYS A 880 41.51 9.31 29.75
C CYS A 880 42.95 9.52 30.23
N ARG A 881 43.41 10.77 30.42
CA ARG A 881 44.74 11.17 30.90
C ARG A 881 45.96 10.69 30.08
N ALA A 882 45.75 9.95 28.99
CA ALA A 882 46.77 9.61 28.00
C ALA A 882 47.44 10.86 27.42
N VAL A 883 48.71 10.75 27.01
CA VAL A 883 49.44 11.80 26.30
C VAL A 883 48.81 12.03 24.92
N VAL A 884 48.72 13.28 24.49
CA VAL A 884 48.24 13.64 23.14
C VAL A 884 49.44 13.68 22.21
N GLU A 885 49.59 12.64 21.40
CA GLU A 885 50.68 12.50 20.42
C GLU A 885 50.33 13.18 19.10
N ARG A 886 49.09 12.99 18.63
CA ARG A 886 48.58 13.63 17.41
C ARG A 886 47.17 14.18 17.62
N ARG A 887 46.88 15.29 16.93
CA ARG A 887 45.59 15.98 16.86
C ARG A 887 45.09 15.92 15.42
N THR A 888 43.84 15.52 15.21
CA THR A 888 43.21 15.49 13.88
C THR A 888 41.93 16.34 13.90
N PRO A 889 41.85 17.44 13.13
CA PRO A 889 40.65 18.29 13.08
C PRO A 889 39.46 17.62 12.37
N PHE A 890 38.26 18.09 12.71
CA PHE A 890 36.96 17.58 12.26
C PHE A 890 36.87 17.39 10.74
N VAL A 891 37.40 18.34 9.95
CA VAL A 891 37.35 18.29 8.47
C VAL A 891 38.10 17.07 7.91
N LEU A 892 39.25 16.70 8.49
CA LEU A 892 39.99 15.48 8.12
C LEU A 892 39.21 14.22 8.53
N CYS A 893 38.63 14.21 9.73
CA CYS A 893 37.75 13.12 10.19
C CYS A 893 36.52 12.95 9.28
N CYS A 894 36.02 14.02 8.64
CA CYS A 894 34.94 13.97 7.66
C CYS A 894 35.36 13.46 6.27
N GLY A 895 36.65 13.22 6.04
CA GLY A 895 37.20 12.78 4.74
C GLY A 895 37.61 13.93 3.82
N GLY A 896 37.71 15.17 4.33
CA GLY A 896 38.32 16.27 3.59
C GLY A 896 39.82 16.07 3.38
N LYS A 897 40.37 16.64 2.31
CA LYS A 897 41.83 16.77 2.17
C LYS A 897 42.34 17.84 3.13
N GLY A 898 43.49 17.62 3.74
CA GLY A 898 44.16 18.65 4.52
C GLY A 898 44.69 19.76 3.61
N MET A 899 44.77 20.97 4.15
CA MET A 899 45.82 21.89 3.71
C MET A 899 47.14 21.29 4.21
N GLU A 900 48.13 21.18 3.33
CA GLU A 900 49.51 21.01 3.75
C GLU A 900 49.97 22.34 4.33
N ASP A 901 50.59 22.33 5.51
CA ASP A 901 51.00 23.55 6.21
C ASP A 901 52.15 24.24 5.47
N ALA A 902 51.81 25.12 4.54
CA ALA A 902 52.72 26.07 3.92
C ALA A 902 53.06 27.19 4.91
N THR A 903 53.90 26.88 5.89
CA THR A 903 54.57 27.85 6.76
C THR A 903 56.04 27.98 6.36
N ASP A 904 56.29 28.77 5.32
CA ASP A 904 57.61 29.37 5.13
C ASP A 904 57.81 30.46 6.20
N ASP A 905 58.64 30.18 7.19
CA ASP A 905 59.36 31.19 7.96
C ASP A 905 60.81 31.15 7.46
N GLU A 906 61.29 32.24 6.85
CA GLU A 906 62.73 32.39 6.58
C GLU A 906 63.49 32.57 7.91
N ASP A 907 64.58 31.83 8.14
CA ASP A 907 65.92 32.44 7.96
C ASP A 907 67.12 31.46 8.10
N LEU A 908 68.28 31.90 7.60
CA LEU A 908 69.65 31.57 8.06
C LEU A 908 70.13 30.10 8.15
N ARG A 909 70.66 29.57 7.03
CA ARG A 909 72.13 29.35 6.75
C ARG A 909 72.52 28.03 6.03
N GLY A 910 72.82 28.17 4.73
CA GLY A 910 73.89 27.41 4.05
C GLY A 910 73.58 25.95 3.65
N SER A 911 74.18 25.39 2.60
CA SER A 911 75.15 25.94 1.62
C SER A 911 75.04 25.22 0.27
N ASN A 912 75.49 25.87 -0.81
CA ASN A 912 76.18 25.36 -2.02
C ASN A 912 76.09 23.85 -2.38
N SER A 913 75.90 23.43 -3.65
CA SER A 913 75.87 24.18 -4.93
C SER A 913 75.73 23.24 -6.14
N MET A 914 75.24 23.75 -7.29
CA MET A 914 75.53 23.29 -8.67
C MET A 914 75.07 21.87 -9.08
N ALA A 915 74.81 21.54 -10.37
CA ALA A 915 74.58 22.30 -11.61
C ALA A 915 73.82 21.40 -12.64
N GLY A 916 73.73 21.79 -13.92
CA GLY A 916 72.96 21.14 -15.02
C GLY A 916 73.11 19.61 -15.19
N GLY A 917 72.27 18.92 -15.97
CA GLY A 917 71.86 19.28 -17.35
C GLY A 917 72.98 18.87 -18.33
N SER A 918 72.76 18.09 -19.41
CA SER A 918 71.54 17.53 -20.03
C SER A 918 71.93 16.36 -20.97
N GLN A 919 71.01 15.47 -21.39
CA GLN A 919 70.98 14.83 -22.74
C GLN A 919 69.84 13.78 -22.93
N ASP A 920 68.71 14.29 -23.39
CA ASP A 920 67.83 13.83 -24.47
C ASP A 920 67.93 12.42 -25.15
N LEU A 921 66.73 11.81 -25.30
CA LEU A 921 66.17 11.10 -26.50
C LEU A 921 66.83 9.75 -26.96
N LEU A 922 66.11 8.71 -27.42
CA LEU A 922 64.66 8.53 -27.69
C LEU A 922 64.24 7.03 -27.75
N GLN A 923 63.13 6.66 -27.09
CA GLN A 923 62.24 5.48 -27.33
C GLN A 923 62.83 4.04 -27.24
N PRO A 924 62.04 3.02 -26.77
CA PRO A 924 60.75 2.61 -27.34
C PRO A 924 59.58 2.46 -26.33
N ASN A 925 58.47 1.88 -26.78
CA ASN A 925 57.15 1.92 -26.14
C ASN A 925 56.88 0.86 -25.05
N ASN A 926 56.20 1.34 -24.00
CA ASN A 926 55.16 0.69 -23.18
C ASN A 926 55.43 -0.55 -22.29
N LEU A 927 55.07 -0.33 -21.01
CA LEU A 927 54.38 -1.21 -20.06
C LEU A 927 55.16 -2.22 -19.19
N ALA A 928 55.05 -1.91 -17.88
CA ALA A 928 54.90 -2.81 -16.73
C ALA A 928 56.10 -3.14 -15.82
N LEU A 929 55.76 -3.28 -14.53
CA LEU A 929 56.46 -3.98 -13.44
C LEU A 929 57.74 -3.40 -12.78
N SER A 930 57.48 -2.55 -11.76
CA SER A 930 57.85 -2.82 -10.35
C SER A 930 59.32 -2.64 -9.88
N TRP A 931 59.62 -3.17 -8.67
CA TRP A 931 60.93 -3.36 -8.00
C TRP A 931 61.50 -2.15 -7.24
N CYS A 932 62.28 -2.26 -6.14
CA CYS A 932 62.75 -3.39 -5.26
C CYS A 932 63.47 -2.78 -4.01
N LYS A 933 64.02 -3.45 -2.97
CA LYS A 933 64.03 -4.83 -2.39
C LYS A 933 64.61 -4.78 -0.95
N TYR A 934 64.55 -5.91 -0.22
CA TYR A 934 65.63 -6.63 0.51
C TYR A 934 64.92 -7.56 1.55
N SER A 935 64.83 -8.91 1.39
CA SER A 935 65.86 -9.99 1.51
C SER A 935 66.23 -10.32 2.97
N ILE A 936 66.50 -11.54 3.47
CA ILE A 936 66.60 -12.97 3.01
C ILE A 936 66.68 -13.84 4.33
N PRO A 937 66.48 -15.20 4.45
CA PRO A 937 66.59 -16.33 3.48
C PRO A 937 65.40 -17.36 3.54
N HIS A 938 65.72 -18.67 3.44
CA HIS A 938 64.94 -19.92 3.65
C HIS A 938 65.76 -20.85 4.60
N PRO A 939 65.26 -21.91 5.30
CA PRO A 939 65.09 -23.26 4.66
C PRO A 939 64.22 -24.39 5.32
N LYS A 940 63.87 -25.41 4.50
CA LYS A 940 63.90 -26.89 4.73
C LYS A 940 63.15 -27.65 5.88
N PHE A 941 62.37 -28.66 5.42
CA PHE A 941 62.30 -30.09 5.84
C PHE A 941 61.51 -30.63 7.07
N PHE A 942 60.86 -31.78 6.78
CA PHE A 942 60.54 -32.99 7.58
C PHE A 942 59.38 -33.09 8.61
N LEU A 943 58.66 -34.21 8.43
CA LEU A 943 57.77 -35.03 9.28
C LEU A 943 58.36 -35.35 10.69
N PRO A 944 57.58 -35.82 11.71
CA PRO A 944 56.62 -36.94 11.55
C PRO A 944 55.29 -36.96 12.33
N GLN A 945 54.36 -37.72 11.72
CA GLN A 945 53.43 -38.72 12.29
C GLN A 945 53.01 -38.64 13.78
N LEU A 946 51.70 -38.82 14.03
CA LEU A 946 51.19 -40.13 14.46
C LEU A 946 49.69 -40.31 14.17
N LEU A 947 49.37 -41.43 13.52
CA LEU A 947 48.05 -42.05 13.35
C LEU A 947 48.10 -43.38 14.14
N PRO A 948 46.97 -43.92 14.65
CA PRO A 948 46.19 -44.82 13.79
C PRO A 948 44.67 -44.87 14.03
N ALA A 949 43.93 -45.12 12.95
CA ALA A 949 42.64 -45.84 12.98
C ALA A 949 42.89 -47.33 12.68
N PRO A 950 41.94 -48.23 13.00
CA PRO A 950 41.44 -49.16 11.99
C PRO A 950 39.90 -49.32 12.02
N LEU A 951 39.20 -49.24 10.88
CA LEU A 951 38.80 -50.33 9.95
C LEU A 951 37.70 -51.29 10.49
N GLY A 952 36.64 -51.64 9.74
CA GLY A 952 36.22 -51.09 8.43
C GLY A 952 35.31 -52.01 7.58
N SER A 953 34.96 -51.52 6.37
CA SER A 953 34.21 -52.19 5.28
C SER A 953 32.70 -52.38 5.50
N LYS A 954 31.83 -52.37 4.48
CA LYS A 954 32.02 -52.58 3.02
C LYS A 954 31.40 -51.48 2.11
N SER A 955 31.73 -51.55 0.83
CA SER A 955 31.28 -50.74 -0.33
C SER A 955 29.84 -51.09 -0.79
N ILE A 956 29.16 -50.37 -1.71
CA ILE A 956 29.36 -50.34 -3.20
C ILE A 956 28.60 -49.16 -3.88
N SER A 957 29.23 -48.58 -4.92
CA SER A 957 28.84 -47.67 -6.06
C SER A 957 27.50 -46.87 -6.18
N PRO A 958 27.50 -45.72 -6.89
CA PRO A 958 26.33 -44.87 -7.21
C PRO A 958 25.67 -45.18 -8.58
N PRO A 959 24.66 -44.39 -9.00
CA PRO A 959 24.82 -43.58 -10.24
C PRO A 959 24.42 -42.10 -10.10
N GLN A 960 24.42 -41.36 -11.22
CA GLN A 960 24.45 -39.88 -11.28
C GLN A 960 23.10 -39.22 -11.59
N HIS A 961 23.03 -37.89 -11.37
CA HIS A 961 21.92 -37.01 -11.73
C HIS A 961 21.51 -37.10 -13.21
N THR A 962 20.22 -36.98 -13.47
CA THR A 962 19.68 -36.41 -14.72
C THR A 962 18.84 -35.18 -14.40
N SER A 963 19.04 -34.10 -15.16
CA SER A 963 18.18 -32.93 -15.15
C SER A 963 17.01 -33.15 -16.12
N PHE A 964 15.85 -32.55 -15.83
CA PHE A 964 14.77 -32.42 -16.80
C PHE A 964 14.25 -30.99 -16.89
N SER A 965 14.00 -30.57 -18.13
CA SER A 965 13.48 -29.25 -18.49
C SER A 965 11.97 -29.32 -18.66
N LEU A 966 11.24 -28.26 -18.30
CA LEU A 966 9.91 -28.02 -18.86
C LEU A 966 10.09 -27.26 -20.18
N ALA A 967 9.81 -27.93 -21.30
CA ALA A 967 9.65 -27.29 -22.60
C ALA A 967 8.16 -27.05 -22.87
N CYS A 968 7.77 -25.79 -23.07
CA CYS A 968 6.49 -25.45 -23.70
C CYS A 968 6.67 -25.52 -25.21
N THR A 969 5.80 -26.24 -25.92
CA THR A 969 5.80 -26.28 -27.39
C THR A 969 4.38 -26.20 -27.96
N THR A 970 4.12 -25.10 -28.67
CA THR A 970 3.00 -24.94 -29.61
C THR A 970 3.17 -25.87 -30.81
N ARG A 971 2.04 -26.33 -31.39
CA ARG A 971 2.05 -26.98 -32.71
C ARG A 971 1.82 -25.95 -33.82
N ILE A 972 2.76 -25.89 -34.76
CA ILE A 972 2.50 -25.62 -36.18
C ILE A 972 3.28 -26.72 -36.94
N GLY A 973 2.75 -27.22 -38.06
CA GLY A 973 3.09 -28.56 -38.57
C GLY A 973 3.91 -28.63 -39.87
N GLU A 974 3.63 -29.71 -40.60
CA GLU A 974 4.29 -30.19 -41.83
C GLU A 974 5.69 -30.80 -41.66
N ALA A 975 6.06 -31.68 -42.60
CA ALA A 975 7.04 -32.73 -42.35
C ALA A 975 7.93 -33.02 -43.57
N VAL A 976 9.23 -33.18 -43.32
CA VAL A 976 10.21 -33.73 -44.27
C VAL A 976 11.00 -34.82 -43.56
N LYS A 977 11.14 -35.99 -44.18
CA LYS A 977 12.05 -37.06 -43.74
C LYS A 977 13.31 -37.00 -44.60
N TRP A 978 14.50 -37.11 -44.00
CA TRP A 978 15.38 -38.25 -44.33
C TRP A 978 16.54 -38.52 -43.36
N ASP A 979 17.22 -39.62 -43.67
CA ASP A 979 18.08 -40.48 -42.85
C ASP A 979 19.55 -40.00 -42.77
N PRO A 980 20.23 -40.00 -41.60
CA PRO A 980 21.62 -39.56 -41.48
C PRO A 980 22.63 -40.70 -41.74
N SER A 981 23.09 -40.84 -42.99
CA SER A 981 24.33 -41.58 -43.29
C SER A 981 25.13 -40.95 -44.44
N GLY A 982 26.42 -40.69 -44.22
CA GLY A 982 27.29 -40.09 -45.24
C GLY A 982 28.47 -39.30 -44.68
N ASN A 983 29.69 -39.77 -44.95
CA ASN A 983 30.99 -39.22 -44.53
C ASN A 983 31.18 -37.70 -44.59
N ILE A 984 32.02 -37.20 -43.69
CA ILE A 984 32.76 -35.93 -43.84
C ILE A 984 33.92 -36.13 -44.84
N PRO A 985 34.08 -35.22 -45.83
CA PRO A 985 35.38 -34.89 -46.41
C PRO A 985 35.80 -33.49 -45.98
N ALA A 986 36.96 -33.36 -45.33
CA ALA A 986 37.48 -32.05 -44.95
C ALA A 986 38.22 -31.38 -46.12
N LEU A 987 37.89 -30.13 -46.45
CA LEU A 987 38.81 -29.17 -47.09
C LEU A 987 38.24 -27.74 -47.14
N GLN A 988 38.64 -26.91 -46.16
CA GLN A 988 39.10 -25.51 -46.29
C GLN A 988 39.03 -24.81 -44.93
N ARG A 989 40.20 -24.42 -44.41
CA ARG A 989 40.31 -23.41 -43.34
C ARG A 989 40.63 -22.05 -43.98
N ASP A 990 40.53 -21.02 -43.14
CA ASP A 990 41.17 -19.72 -43.33
C ASP A 990 40.61 -18.84 -44.45
N LYS A 991 39.33 -18.48 -44.28
CA LYS A 991 38.93 -17.06 -44.36
C LYS A 991 38.06 -16.60 -43.19
N ASP A 992 37.19 -17.45 -42.67
CA ASP A 992 36.34 -17.09 -41.52
C ASP A 992 37.08 -17.10 -40.17
N ASN A 993 38.27 -17.67 -40.06
CA ASN A 993 38.92 -17.96 -38.77
C ASN A 993 39.33 -16.69 -37.98
N THR A 994 39.56 -15.56 -38.65
CA THR A 994 39.71 -14.25 -37.99
C THR A 994 38.37 -13.71 -37.51
N ASN A 995 37.31 -13.86 -38.31
CA ASN A 995 35.96 -13.44 -37.96
C ASN A 995 35.38 -14.30 -36.83
N VAL A 996 35.61 -15.62 -36.83
CA VAL A 996 35.24 -16.54 -35.74
C VAL A 996 35.99 -16.21 -34.45
N ASN A 997 37.26 -15.82 -34.49
CA ASN A 997 37.94 -15.35 -33.26
C ASN A 997 37.39 -14.00 -32.77
N ALA A 998 37.08 -13.07 -33.67
CA ALA A 998 36.43 -11.81 -33.32
C ALA A 998 35.01 -12.02 -32.76
N ASP A 999 34.21 -12.87 -33.37
CA ASP A 999 32.86 -13.22 -32.94
C ASP A 999 32.87 -14.09 -31.66
N VAL A 1000 33.86 -14.96 -31.44
CA VAL A 1000 34.06 -15.66 -30.15
C VAL A 1000 34.47 -14.68 -29.06
N GLN A 1001 35.35 -13.71 -29.33
CA GLN A 1001 35.66 -12.64 -28.35
C GLN A 1001 34.45 -11.76 -28.07
N LYS A 1002 33.65 -11.44 -29.09
CA LYS A 1002 32.41 -10.64 -28.99
C LYS A 1002 31.31 -11.41 -28.25
N LEU A 1003 31.19 -12.71 -28.45
CA LEU A 1003 30.29 -13.61 -27.70
C LEU A 1003 30.78 -13.83 -26.27
N GLN A 1004 32.09 -13.89 -26.03
CA GLN A 1004 32.67 -13.92 -24.69
C GLN A 1004 32.42 -12.60 -23.95
N GLN A 1005 32.57 -11.45 -24.62
CA GLN A 1005 32.23 -10.14 -24.08
C GLN A 1005 30.72 -10.06 -23.80
N GLN A 1006 29.85 -10.41 -24.76
CA GLN A 1006 28.40 -10.44 -24.54
C GLN A 1006 28.00 -11.39 -23.41
N LEU A 1007 28.64 -12.55 -23.27
CA LEU A 1007 28.41 -13.48 -22.16
C LEU A 1007 28.88 -12.88 -20.82
N GLN A 1008 29.95 -12.09 -20.82
CA GLN A 1008 30.43 -11.38 -19.64
C GLN A 1008 29.52 -10.19 -19.28
N ASP A 1009 29.11 -9.40 -20.27
CA ASP A 1009 28.14 -8.30 -20.11
C ASP A 1009 26.81 -8.84 -19.56
N ILE A 1010 26.31 -9.97 -20.10
CA ILE A 1010 25.11 -10.64 -19.60
C ILE A 1010 25.31 -11.17 -18.18
N LYS A 1011 26.48 -11.71 -17.83
CA LYS A 1011 26.79 -12.11 -16.44
C LYS A 1011 26.78 -10.90 -15.52
N GLU A 1012 27.44 -9.80 -15.85
CA GLU A 1012 27.47 -8.59 -15.03
C GLU A 1012 26.08 -7.92 -14.92
N GLN A 1013 25.27 -7.98 -15.98
CA GLN A 1013 23.88 -7.55 -15.96
C GLN A 1013 22.96 -8.49 -15.16
N THR A 1014 23.28 -9.78 -15.01
CA THR A 1014 22.45 -10.76 -14.27
C THR A 1014 22.95 -11.07 -12.85
N MET A 1015 24.20 -10.75 -12.49
CA MET A 1015 24.74 -10.93 -11.13
C MET A 1015 24.37 -9.77 -10.18
N CYS A 1016 24.20 -10.10 -8.91
CA CYS A 1016 23.85 -9.15 -7.86
C CYS A 1016 24.95 -8.09 -7.68
N PRO A 1017 24.64 -6.78 -7.79
CA PRO A 1017 25.63 -5.70 -7.73
C PRO A 1017 26.22 -5.46 -6.33
N VAL A 1018 25.84 -6.27 -5.33
CA VAL A 1018 26.23 -6.13 -3.92
C VAL A 1018 27.11 -7.29 -3.42
N CYS A 1019 27.00 -8.48 -4.02
CA CYS A 1019 27.92 -9.60 -3.73
C CYS A 1019 28.75 -10.06 -4.93
N LEU A 1020 28.36 -9.74 -6.17
CA LEU A 1020 29.00 -10.16 -7.43
C LEU A 1020 29.17 -11.69 -7.62
N ASP A 1021 28.48 -12.48 -6.77
CA ASP A 1021 28.63 -13.94 -6.61
C ASP A 1021 27.35 -14.71 -6.93
N ARG A 1022 26.18 -14.05 -6.86
CA ARG A 1022 24.85 -14.69 -7.00
C ARG A 1022 23.99 -13.91 -7.98
N LEU A 1023 23.16 -14.61 -8.75
CA LEU A 1023 22.25 -13.98 -9.72
C LEU A 1023 21.18 -13.10 -9.04
N LYS A 1024 20.70 -12.09 -9.77
CA LYS A 1024 19.56 -11.26 -9.38
C LYS A 1024 18.28 -12.12 -9.44
N ASN A 1025 17.66 -12.37 -8.29
CA ASN A 1025 16.33 -13.00 -8.20
C ASN A 1025 15.30 -12.11 -7.48
N MET A 1026 15.69 -10.90 -7.08
CA MET A 1026 14.82 -9.93 -6.43
C MET A 1026 14.93 -8.57 -7.11
N ILE A 1027 13.82 -7.90 -7.38
CA ILE A 1027 13.74 -6.52 -7.84
C ILE A 1027 12.99 -5.67 -6.80
N PHE A 1028 13.43 -4.43 -6.61
CA PHE A 1028 12.72 -3.45 -5.78
C PHE A 1028 11.83 -2.56 -6.65
N MET A 1029 10.86 -1.87 -6.05
CA MET A 1029 10.03 -0.88 -6.78
C MET A 1029 10.81 0.28 -7.44
N CYS A 1030 12.11 0.43 -7.16
CA CYS A 1030 13.01 1.29 -7.93
C CYS A 1030 13.40 0.75 -9.32
N GLY A 1031 12.91 -0.44 -9.74
CA GLY A 1031 13.26 -1.11 -11.00
C GLY A 1031 14.60 -1.87 -10.99
N HIS A 1032 15.41 -1.74 -9.94
CA HIS A 1032 16.74 -2.35 -9.88
C HIS A 1032 16.74 -3.67 -9.09
N GLY A 1033 17.59 -4.62 -9.52
CA GLY A 1033 17.62 -5.99 -8.99
C GLY A 1033 18.91 -6.39 -8.26
N THR A 1034 18.76 -7.30 -7.31
CA THR A 1034 19.80 -7.93 -6.47
C THR A 1034 19.47 -9.41 -6.24
N CYS A 1035 20.38 -10.19 -5.62
CA CYS A 1035 20.00 -11.48 -5.05
C CYS A 1035 19.25 -11.26 -3.73
N GLN A 1036 18.33 -12.18 -3.41
CA GLN A 1036 17.46 -12.13 -2.25
C GLN A 1036 18.20 -11.89 -0.93
N LEU A 1037 19.25 -12.68 -0.67
CA LEU A 1037 20.07 -12.58 0.56
C LEU A 1037 20.74 -11.21 0.76
N CYS A 1038 20.99 -10.47 -0.33
CA CYS A 1038 21.40 -9.07 -0.23
C CYS A 1038 20.19 -8.16 -0.06
N GLY A 1039 19.16 -8.30 -0.91
CA GLY A 1039 18.01 -7.39 -0.98
C GLY A 1039 17.11 -7.38 0.26
N ASP A 1040 16.89 -8.52 0.92
CA ASP A 1040 16.17 -8.60 2.20
C ASP A 1040 16.90 -7.85 3.31
N ARG A 1041 18.23 -7.78 3.23
CA ARG A 1041 19.11 -7.13 4.22
C ARG A 1041 19.38 -5.65 3.91
N MET A 1042 18.76 -5.09 2.86
CA MET A 1042 18.88 -3.67 2.48
C MET A 1042 17.55 -2.94 2.63
N SER A 1043 17.56 -1.76 3.26
CA SER A 1043 16.40 -0.85 3.37
C SER A 1043 16.27 0.12 2.19
N GLU A 1044 17.34 0.32 1.42
CA GLU A 1044 17.41 1.25 0.30
C GLU A 1044 18.04 0.59 -0.93
N CYS A 1045 17.56 0.96 -2.11
CA CYS A 1045 17.92 0.40 -3.41
C CYS A 1045 19.39 0.74 -3.73
N PRO A 1046 20.32 -0.22 -3.82
CA PRO A 1046 21.77 0.06 -3.82
C PRO A 1046 22.26 0.84 -5.05
N ILE A 1047 21.48 0.87 -6.13
CA ILE A 1047 21.81 1.61 -7.36
C ILE A 1047 21.28 3.05 -7.30
N CYS A 1048 19.97 3.27 -7.08
CA CYS A 1048 19.37 4.62 -7.12
C CYS A 1048 18.97 5.21 -5.76
N ARG A 1049 19.28 4.53 -4.65
CA ARG A 1049 19.11 4.95 -3.24
C ARG A 1049 17.69 5.29 -2.75
N LYS A 1050 16.66 5.07 -3.57
CA LYS A 1050 15.25 5.10 -3.11
C LYS A 1050 15.03 4.04 -2.03
N ALA A 1051 14.18 4.34 -1.04
CA ALA A 1051 13.76 3.35 -0.03
C ALA A 1051 13.14 2.11 -0.69
N ILE A 1052 13.42 0.93 -0.14
CA ILE A 1052 12.83 -0.33 -0.59
C ILE A 1052 11.49 -0.50 0.13
N GLU A 1053 10.49 0.22 -0.38
CA GLU A 1053 9.08 0.11 0.02
C GLU A 1053 8.54 -1.32 -0.20
N ARG A 1054 9.03 -2.00 -1.25
CA ARG A 1054 8.65 -3.37 -1.58
C ARG A 1054 9.79 -4.12 -2.27
N ARG A 1055 9.94 -5.39 -1.89
CA ARG A 1055 10.80 -6.40 -2.53
C ARG A 1055 9.89 -7.33 -3.33
N ILE A 1056 10.29 -7.66 -4.55
CA ILE A 1056 9.58 -8.57 -5.45
C ILE A 1056 10.57 -9.66 -5.85
N LEU A 1057 10.32 -10.90 -5.43
CA LEU A 1057 11.04 -12.05 -5.94
C LEU A 1057 10.54 -12.37 -7.36
N LEU A 1058 11.45 -12.69 -8.26
CA LEU A 1058 11.16 -12.96 -9.68
C LEU A 1058 10.85 -14.43 -9.95
N TYR A 1059 11.45 -15.31 -9.14
CA TYR A 1059 11.43 -16.76 -9.20
C TYR A 1059 11.84 -17.29 -7.81
#